data_AF-A0A7C1FZM2-F1
#
_entry.id   AF-A0A7C1FZM2-F1
#
_cell.length_a   1.000
_cell.length_b   1.000
_cell.length_c   1.000
_cell.angle_alpha   90.00
_cell.angle_beta   90.00
_cell.angle_gamma   90.00
#
_symmetry.space_group_name_H-M   'P 1'
#
loop_
_entity.id
_entity.type
_entity.pdbx_description
1 polymer ?
#
loop_
_entity_poly.entity_id
_entity_poly.type
_entity_poly.pdbx_seq_one_letter_code
_entity_poly.pdbx_strand_id
1 'polypeptide(L)'
;VILLIAAAGVYFYKPAEEKPFIAAREVLNVLGGVMKDVPNAIEVADSSPFYALIATPLAVHYDKEGDREIIPMYIKNMTNPSRAVIRTEQMVGRFIDLVIDGKKSPKEVSLELAEKYWGKSDLALIIKDDKEGYEVGLVATPIASYLSVPVIVTDKIDSSVIKTLSKLKVRYILICGNLSTNAFKSYKIETPDDALNITIDLVEEKFGKVGYITLANPIDAWPPRVLDKKTVTIGPVEIPSICTTQFVRTVFNFLFKGGEVEIGNFTIPDDYKYALIKFEGINLDSDEVDELRDAVLFYVGIDDPSLPESLQTRGVVAGGTNWGGIPVRDANGHIVKDRFYTEAVLYDMGGKRCKVTASGTWFTRSSGRVMAVVEIDKLGSPVYAMAKKLSVVAPYLTAYHRGILFAREDFAFAPDDNVLTKDMKRCPGYYTQMRNPRLAEPLNRHVFDKIHKPLNALLAKIAGIDLSDLKSLRDHYKNNPIYIALVGDAVVLPQIVYQNYMEPIDEEDPPAYTGGGTPSDFIYGNIDPIPYDWSNLANDTYSYYPYQENIVGRIIGWDAQDVSALVNRVVFYNDIIEKLGDWKETAANLVGGGQDFQRPLVRYFIFGTLLGLTPRGEPMKYWTGYGEMCMKRTTEKVLKPMGFKVLEAYDAEAALCGYSDEALNKIKKSSLLNRIFFRESYMRKLIGRDAVKGREYIKKSNFIWINAHGNQHAFIAPGPSLVAAGFGGPILHKILLQIVPNIMGGFVGPGYSLSSSDYDTRSVENLELGPSFIWIESCTVGRIEGVYPTESGFQAFIHAGAAAIVASSTGSNIAGGYLEPKRHKYDLPWTVWKAYINTTKNMKEGEYPDPHFGYLFYQDMCKELLENKTLGLAFRNARNAYLPKDANWTLWWNPPLPQLLPLSVQSMSHSDSGKFQEMAGKKMRMLKAKYITFQEYALYGDPALNPYVPGETNQIY
;
A
#
# COMPACT_ATOMS: atom_id res chain seq x y z
N VAL A 1 63.92 40.09 36.59
CA VAL A 1 63.94 38.64 36.24
C VAL A 1 62.53 38.12 35.96
N ILE A 2 61.57 38.19 36.89
CA ILE A 2 60.19 37.73 36.69
C ILE A 2 59.50 38.39 35.47
N LEU A 3 59.67 39.71 35.29
CA LEU A 3 59.17 40.44 34.12
C LEU A 3 59.80 40.02 32.79
N LEU A 4 61.07 39.60 32.78
CA LEU A 4 61.76 39.09 31.60
C LEU A 4 61.31 37.66 31.25
N ILE A 5 61.00 36.85 32.27
CA ILE A 5 60.45 35.50 32.11
C ILE A 5 59.00 35.58 31.59
N ALA A 6 58.20 36.52 32.10
CA ALA A 6 56.84 36.77 31.60
C ALA A 6 56.84 37.31 30.16
N ALA A 7 57.74 38.23 29.83
CA ALA A 7 57.89 38.77 28.48
C ALA A 7 58.35 37.70 27.47
N ALA A 8 59.28 36.81 27.86
CA ALA A 8 59.67 35.66 27.05
C ALA A 8 58.51 34.67 26.89
N GLY A 9 57.74 34.39 27.95
CA GLY A 9 56.55 33.53 27.91
C GLY A 9 55.47 34.03 26.94
N VAL A 10 55.27 35.35 26.82
CA VAL A 10 54.35 35.96 25.86
C VAL A 10 54.94 35.99 24.44
N TYR A 11 56.25 36.22 24.30
CA TYR A 11 56.93 36.25 22.99
C TYR A 11 57.04 34.86 22.32
N PHE A 12 57.11 33.79 23.14
CA PHE A 12 57.12 32.40 22.68
C PHE A 12 55.74 31.72 22.74
N TYR A 13 54.68 32.43 23.16
CA TYR A 13 53.32 31.95 23.06
C TYR A 13 52.87 31.97 21.59
N LYS A 14 53.10 30.85 20.90
CA LYS A 14 52.37 30.54 19.68
C LYS A 14 50.98 30.06 20.10
N PRO A 15 49.88 30.77 19.78
CA PRO A 15 48.57 30.17 19.92
C PRO A 15 48.61 28.86 19.14
N ALA A 16 48.24 27.75 19.79
CA ALA A 16 48.02 26.51 19.07
C ALA A 16 47.08 26.85 17.91
N GLU A 17 47.46 26.49 16.67
CA GLU A 17 46.54 26.62 15.54
C GLU A 17 45.20 26.02 15.98
N GLU A 18 44.13 26.81 15.94
CA GLU A 18 42.81 26.30 16.25
C GLU A 18 42.51 25.21 15.23
N LYS A 19 42.65 23.96 15.66
CA LYS A 19 42.25 22.82 14.84
C LYS A 19 40.77 23.02 14.47
N PRO A 20 40.41 22.95 13.18
CA PRO A 20 39.00 23.00 12.78
C PRO A 20 38.25 21.87 13.49
N PHE A 21 37.00 22.12 13.87
CA PHE A 21 36.15 21.07 14.44
C PHE A 21 35.87 20.03 13.35
N ILE A 22 36.25 18.79 13.63
CA ILE A 22 35.98 17.64 12.77
C ILE A 22 34.90 16.83 13.47
N ALA A 23 33.79 16.59 12.78
CA ALA A 23 32.69 15.75 13.25
C ALA A 23 33.06 14.25 13.16
N ALA A 24 34.17 13.87 13.80
CA ALA A 24 34.64 12.49 13.84
C ALA A 24 33.94 11.71 14.97
N ARG A 25 33.80 10.39 14.78
CA ARG A 25 33.18 9.42 15.72
C ARG A 25 33.54 9.67 17.19
N GLU A 26 34.83 9.65 17.51
CA GLU A 26 35.35 9.82 18.89
C GLU A 26 34.99 11.18 19.50
N VAL A 27 34.91 12.22 18.67
CA VAL A 27 34.61 13.58 19.10
C VAL A 27 33.11 13.74 19.34
N LEU A 28 32.27 13.20 18.46
CA LEU A 28 30.81 13.31 18.61
C LEU A 28 30.30 12.48 19.78
N ASN A 29 30.87 11.29 20.03
CA ASN A 29 30.41 10.40 21.10
C ASN A 29 30.56 10.99 22.52
N VAL A 30 31.46 11.96 22.70
CA VAL A 30 31.65 12.66 23.99
C VAL A 30 30.86 13.95 24.11
N LEU A 31 30.14 14.37 23.06
CA LEU A 31 29.28 15.54 23.05
C LEU A 31 27.82 15.12 23.28
N GLY A 32 27.04 16.01 23.87
CA GLY A 32 25.61 15.78 24.01
C GLY A 32 24.88 16.94 24.65
N GLY A 33 23.56 16.84 24.65
CA GLY A 33 22.68 17.72 25.41
C GLY A 33 22.16 17.07 26.68
N VAL A 34 21.68 17.92 27.58
CA VAL A 34 21.00 17.52 28.81
C VAL A 34 19.64 18.18 28.79
N MET A 35 18.61 17.34 28.72
CA MET A 35 17.22 17.76 28.81
C MET A 35 16.93 18.26 30.22
N LYS A 36 16.20 19.37 30.32
CA LYS A 36 15.69 19.93 31.57
C LYS A 36 14.31 19.34 31.91
N ASP A 37 13.52 19.10 30.87
CA ASP A 37 12.14 18.65 30.91
C ASP A 37 11.81 17.99 29.56
N VAL A 38 10.73 17.22 29.50
CA VAL A 38 10.24 16.58 28.28
C VAL A 38 8.70 16.58 28.26
N PRO A 39 8.06 16.76 27.08
CA PRO A 39 6.60 16.69 26.98
C PRO A 39 6.08 15.25 27.13
N ASN A 40 4.80 15.11 27.49
CA ASN A 40 4.12 13.82 27.54
C ASN A 40 3.71 13.32 26.14
N ALA A 41 3.34 14.23 25.25
CA ALA A 41 3.02 13.97 23.85
C ALA A 41 3.12 15.27 23.03
N ILE A 42 3.44 15.14 21.73
CA ILE A 42 3.70 16.27 20.83
C ILE A 42 2.73 16.22 19.65
N GLU A 43 2.03 17.32 19.40
CA GLU A 43 1.34 17.56 18.12
C GLU A 43 2.14 18.52 17.25
N VAL A 44 2.25 18.18 15.97
CA VAL A 44 3.05 18.91 14.99
C VAL A 44 2.20 19.20 13.75
N ALA A 45 2.13 20.47 13.36
CA ALA A 45 1.42 20.86 12.14
C ALA A 45 2.09 20.29 10.88
N ASP A 46 1.29 19.77 9.96
CA ASP A 46 1.72 19.28 8.64
C ASP A 46 2.07 20.40 7.64
N SER A 47 1.89 21.67 8.03
CA SER A 47 2.07 22.85 7.20
C SER A 47 3.52 23.11 6.81
N SER A 48 4.49 22.71 7.65
CA SER A 48 5.92 22.75 7.34
C SER A 48 6.59 21.41 7.62
N PRO A 49 7.39 20.88 6.67
CA PRO A 49 8.14 19.64 6.85
C PRO A 49 9.22 19.73 7.94
N PHE A 50 9.63 20.93 8.35
CA PHE A 50 10.66 21.13 9.36
C PHE A 50 10.19 20.93 10.79
N TYR A 51 8.90 21.11 11.09
CA TYR A 51 8.43 21.02 12.47
C TYR A 51 8.63 19.61 13.05
N ALA A 52 8.47 18.56 12.24
CA ALA A 52 8.74 17.19 12.65
C ALA A 52 10.24 16.96 12.93
N LEU A 53 11.14 17.51 12.11
CA LEU A 53 12.59 17.43 12.33
C LEU A 53 13.00 18.14 13.63
N ILE A 54 12.41 19.31 13.91
CA ILE A 54 12.65 20.06 15.15
C ILE A 54 12.20 19.25 16.39
N ALA A 55 11.04 18.59 16.30
CA ALA A 55 10.47 17.82 17.41
C ALA A 55 11.11 16.44 17.59
N THR A 56 11.72 15.86 16.55
CA THR A 56 12.30 14.51 16.59
C THR A 56 13.31 14.29 17.75
N PRO A 57 14.33 15.14 17.97
CA PRO A 57 15.27 14.97 19.09
C PRO A 57 14.67 15.30 20.46
N LEU A 58 13.44 15.83 20.51
CA LEU A 58 12.66 15.90 21.75
C LEU A 58 11.86 14.60 21.94
N ALA A 59 11.30 14.08 20.86
CA ALA A 59 10.40 12.92 20.85
C ALA A 59 11.14 11.59 21.04
N VAL A 60 12.33 11.44 20.46
CA VAL A 60 13.21 10.29 20.65
C VAL A 60 14.61 10.79 20.93
N HIS A 61 15.12 10.47 22.11
CA HIS A 61 16.44 10.90 22.52
C HIS A 61 17.08 9.91 23.49
N TYR A 62 18.40 10.05 23.65
CA TYR A 62 19.22 9.08 24.36
C TYR A 62 20.07 9.76 25.41
N ASP A 63 20.10 9.19 26.60
CA ASP A 63 21.02 9.66 27.62
C ASP A 63 22.47 9.23 27.34
N LYS A 64 23.34 9.45 28.33
CA LYS A 64 24.77 9.10 28.24
C LYS A 64 25.02 7.60 28.40
N GLU A 65 24.13 6.87 29.05
CA GLU A 65 24.21 5.42 29.24
C GLU A 65 23.66 4.67 28.01
N GLY A 66 22.94 5.38 27.13
CA GLY A 66 22.35 4.85 25.92
C GLY A 66 20.89 4.45 26.11
N ASP A 67 20.29 4.80 27.25
CA ASP A 67 18.87 4.59 27.51
C ASP A 67 18.04 5.56 26.67
N ARG A 68 16.93 5.04 26.15
CA ARG A 68 16.07 5.71 25.16
C ARG A 68 14.80 6.23 25.82
N GLU A 69 14.53 7.51 25.67
CA GLU A 69 13.24 8.13 25.98
C GLU A 69 12.41 8.26 24.70
N ILE A 70 11.11 7.97 24.77
CA ILE A 70 10.20 7.93 23.61
C ILE A 70 8.86 8.58 23.95
N ILE A 71 8.50 9.58 23.17
CA ILE A 71 7.30 10.41 23.32
C ILE A 71 6.53 10.38 22.00
N PRO A 72 5.20 10.16 22.02
CA PRO A 72 4.42 10.13 20.80
C PRO A 72 4.42 11.49 20.11
N MET A 73 4.60 11.46 18.79
CA MET A 73 4.64 12.63 17.94
C MET A 73 3.61 12.47 16.82
N TYR A 74 2.56 13.28 16.86
CA TYR A 74 1.45 13.25 15.91
C TYR A 74 1.59 14.37 14.88
N ILE A 75 1.62 14.02 13.59
CA ILE A 75 1.62 15.00 12.51
C ILE A 75 0.17 15.22 12.07
N LYS A 76 -0.26 16.47 12.02
CA LYS A 76 -1.68 16.79 11.94
C LYS A 76 -1.94 18.04 11.11
N ASN A 77 -2.96 17.98 10.28
CA ASN A 77 -3.57 19.18 9.74
C ASN A 77 -4.41 19.82 10.84
N MET A 78 -3.99 20.98 11.33
CA MET A 78 -4.61 21.64 12.49
C MET A 78 -6.05 22.12 12.24
N THR A 79 -6.48 22.18 10.98
CA THR A 79 -7.84 22.62 10.59
C THR A 79 -8.77 21.47 10.21
N ASN A 80 -8.22 20.40 9.65
CA ASN A 80 -8.96 19.22 9.22
C ASN A 80 -8.14 17.95 9.53
N PRO A 81 -8.00 17.60 10.83
CA PRO A 81 -7.16 16.50 11.25
C PRO A 81 -7.65 15.16 10.70
N SER A 82 -6.72 14.32 10.22
CA SER A 82 -7.03 12.95 9.81
C SER A 82 -7.58 12.16 11.00
N ARG A 83 -8.65 11.40 10.75
CA ARG A 83 -9.27 10.52 11.74
C ARG A 83 -8.32 9.43 12.22
N ALA A 84 -7.38 9.00 11.36
CA ALA A 84 -6.34 8.03 11.70
C ALA A 84 -5.46 8.52 12.87
N VAL A 85 -5.10 9.80 12.85
CA VAL A 85 -4.27 10.43 13.89
C VAL A 85 -5.06 10.61 15.18
N ILE A 86 -6.27 11.18 15.12
CA ILE A 86 -7.14 11.37 16.29
C ILE A 86 -7.40 10.04 17.01
N ARG A 87 -7.66 8.99 16.25
CA ARG A 87 -7.89 7.64 16.81
C ARG A 87 -6.62 7.09 17.48
N THR A 88 -5.47 7.30 16.87
CA THR A 88 -4.19 6.85 17.43
C THR A 88 -3.84 7.60 18.71
N GLU A 89 -4.07 8.92 18.76
CA GLU A 89 -3.95 9.74 19.99
C GLU A 89 -4.76 9.14 21.14
N GLN A 90 -6.02 8.77 20.89
CA GLN A 90 -6.91 8.15 21.87
C GLN A 90 -6.42 6.78 22.35
N MET A 91 -5.89 5.95 21.45
CA MET A 91 -5.38 4.62 21.79
C MET A 91 -4.11 4.68 22.64
N VAL A 92 -3.17 5.54 22.25
CA VAL A 92 -1.93 5.77 23.00
C VAL A 92 -2.28 6.36 24.37
N GLY A 93 -3.18 7.35 24.40
CA GLY A 93 -3.76 7.88 25.64
C GLY A 93 -2.79 8.70 26.49
N ARG A 94 -1.75 9.27 25.88
CA ARG A 94 -0.83 10.21 26.55
C ARG A 94 -1.32 11.65 26.37
N PHE A 95 -1.22 12.45 27.44
CA PHE A 95 -1.67 13.83 27.44
C PHE A 95 -0.80 14.69 26.52
N ILE A 96 -1.42 15.51 25.68
CA ILE A 96 -0.72 16.40 24.73
C ILE A 96 -0.48 17.74 25.42
N ASP A 97 0.78 18.02 25.76
CA ASP A 97 1.22 19.22 26.46
C ASP A 97 2.20 20.08 25.63
N LEU A 98 2.53 19.63 24.41
CA LEU A 98 3.23 20.43 23.41
C LEU A 98 2.49 20.39 22.07
N VAL A 99 2.12 21.58 21.57
CA VAL A 99 1.47 21.75 20.26
C VAL A 99 2.27 22.76 19.44
N ILE A 100 2.76 22.33 18.27
CA ILE A 100 3.36 23.17 17.25
C ILE A 100 2.30 23.42 16.17
N ASP A 101 1.51 24.48 16.33
CA ASP A 101 0.28 24.72 15.54
C ASP A 101 0.51 25.36 14.16
N GLY A 102 1.77 25.64 13.80
CA GLY A 102 2.14 26.26 12.53
C GLY A 102 1.98 27.79 12.47
N LYS A 103 1.63 28.47 13.57
CA LYS A 103 1.52 29.94 13.59
C LYS A 103 2.87 30.66 13.66
N LYS A 104 3.89 30.00 14.22
CA LYS A 104 5.26 30.51 14.35
C LYS A 104 6.14 29.89 13.27
N SER A 105 7.13 30.63 12.77
CA SER A 105 8.09 30.10 11.80
C SER A 105 8.91 28.93 12.38
N PRO A 106 9.47 28.02 11.54
CA PRO A 106 10.38 26.98 12.00
C PRO A 106 11.54 27.51 12.87
N LYS A 107 12.03 28.72 12.57
CA LYS A 107 13.04 29.41 13.38
C LYS A 107 12.55 29.75 14.78
N GLU A 108 11.40 30.41 14.89
CA GLU A 108 10.86 30.80 16.20
C GLU A 108 10.56 29.58 17.05
N VAL A 109 9.93 28.55 16.46
CA VAL A 109 9.62 27.29 17.16
C VAL A 109 10.89 26.61 17.64
N SER A 110 11.89 26.42 16.78
CA SER A 110 13.11 25.71 17.15
C SER A 110 13.90 26.41 18.26
N LEU A 111 13.99 27.74 18.24
CA LEU A 111 14.66 28.51 19.31
C LEU A 111 13.89 28.41 20.64
N GLU A 112 12.57 28.51 20.60
CA GLU A 112 11.72 28.42 21.80
C GLU A 112 11.80 27.04 22.45
N LEU A 113 11.70 25.96 21.66
CA LEU A 113 11.80 24.60 22.16
C LEU A 113 13.19 24.30 22.72
N ALA A 114 14.24 24.77 22.04
CA ALA A 114 15.61 24.65 22.52
C ALA A 114 15.78 25.31 23.91
N GLU A 115 15.29 26.54 24.10
CA GLU A 115 15.39 27.22 25.41
C GLU A 115 14.48 26.62 26.50
N LYS A 116 13.35 26.01 26.10
CA LYS A 116 12.39 25.43 27.04
C LYS A 116 12.87 24.08 27.57
N TYR A 117 13.30 23.19 26.69
CA TYR A 117 13.53 21.77 27.00
C TYR A 117 15.00 21.41 27.21
N TRP A 118 15.97 22.15 26.66
CA TRP A 118 17.39 21.89 26.92
C TRP A 118 17.93 22.74 28.07
N GLY A 119 18.53 22.11 29.06
CA GLY A 119 19.25 22.80 30.14
C GLY A 119 20.67 23.21 29.75
N LYS A 120 21.33 22.36 28.95
CA LYS A 120 22.64 22.60 28.35
C LYS A 120 22.75 21.76 27.07
N SER A 121 23.50 22.25 26.08
CA SER A 121 23.96 21.42 24.97
C SER A 121 25.39 21.78 24.57
N ASP A 122 26.25 20.78 24.33
CA ASP A 122 27.61 21.03 23.83
C ASP A 122 27.64 21.29 22.31
N LEU A 123 26.63 20.77 21.59
CA LEU A 123 26.47 20.80 20.13
C LEU A 123 25.02 21.23 19.76
N ALA A 124 24.80 21.76 18.56
CA ALA A 124 23.47 21.91 17.98
C ALA A 124 23.49 21.57 16.48
N LEU A 125 22.39 21.01 15.97
CA LEU A 125 22.21 20.80 14.52
C LEU A 125 21.47 22.02 13.95
N ILE A 126 22.07 22.70 12.97
CA ILE A 126 21.52 23.89 12.33
C ILE A 126 21.13 23.52 10.90
N ILE A 127 19.86 23.70 10.56
CA ILE A 127 19.31 23.35 9.25
C ILE A 127 18.81 24.62 8.55
N LYS A 128 19.20 24.82 7.30
CA LYS A 128 18.66 25.93 6.49
C LYS A 128 17.16 25.71 6.19
N ASP A 129 16.34 26.75 6.28
CA ASP A 129 14.88 26.68 6.06
C ASP A 129 14.51 26.66 4.57
N ASP A 130 15.04 25.68 3.83
CA ASP A 130 14.77 25.48 2.40
C ASP A 130 14.99 24.03 1.93
N LYS A 131 14.84 23.79 0.62
CA LYS A 131 15.01 22.45 0.02
C LYS A 131 16.41 21.85 0.30
N GLU A 132 17.46 22.62 0.07
CA GLU A 132 18.86 22.18 0.27
C GLU A 132 19.11 21.82 1.74
N GLY A 133 18.68 22.68 2.66
CA GLY A 133 18.78 22.42 4.09
C GLY A 133 17.99 21.18 4.50
N TYR A 134 16.78 21.00 3.98
CA TYR A 134 15.96 19.83 4.28
C TYR A 134 16.56 18.52 3.79
N GLU A 135 17.08 18.47 2.56
CA GLU A 135 17.66 17.25 1.98
C GLU A 135 18.78 16.66 2.87
N VAL A 136 19.70 17.52 3.33
CA VAL A 136 20.78 17.13 4.23
C VAL A 136 20.28 16.98 5.67
N GLY A 137 19.45 17.91 6.12
CA GLY A 137 18.92 17.98 7.48
C GLY A 137 18.03 16.78 7.84
N LEU A 138 17.28 16.26 6.87
CA LEU A 138 16.48 15.03 7.02
C LEU A 138 17.38 13.88 7.47
N VAL A 139 18.46 13.61 6.72
CA VAL A 139 19.42 12.54 7.02
C VAL A 139 20.23 12.80 8.30
N ALA A 140 20.52 14.07 8.60
CA ALA A 140 21.29 14.45 9.78
C ALA A 140 20.49 14.47 11.09
N THR A 141 19.15 14.57 11.03
CA THR A 141 18.29 14.70 12.23
C THR A 141 18.46 13.54 13.24
N PRO A 142 18.61 12.27 12.85
CA PRO A 142 18.93 11.19 13.81
C PRO A 142 20.17 11.45 14.67
N ILE A 143 21.19 12.15 14.15
CA ILE A 143 22.37 12.57 14.94
C ILE A 143 21.93 13.41 16.14
N ALA A 144 20.95 14.30 15.94
CA ALA A 144 20.43 15.15 17.00
C ALA A 144 19.74 14.34 18.10
N SER A 145 18.99 13.30 17.73
CA SER A 145 18.37 12.36 18.67
C SER A 145 19.42 11.56 19.46
N TYR A 146 20.41 10.98 18.79
CA TYR A 146 21.42 10.13 19.44
C TYR A 146 22.33 10.89 20.41
N LEU A 147 22.53 12.19 20.18
CA LEU A 147 23.30 13.07 21.06
C LEU A 147 22.42 13.90 22.01
N SER A 148 21.10 13.78 21.92
CA SER A 148 20.13 14.60 22.67
C SER A 148 20.39 16.11 22.52
N VAL A 149 20.65 16.59 21.30
CA VAL A 149 20.97 18.00 21.01
C VAL A 149 19.84 18.69 20.26
N PRO A 150 19.66 20.02 20.40
CA PRO A 150 18.58 20.72 19.73
C PRO A 150 18.82 20.85 18.22
N VAL A 151 17.73 20.81 17.46
CA VAL A 151 17.68 21.18 16.04
C VAL A 151 17.18 22.62 15.92
N ILE A 152 17.97 23.47 15.28
CA ILE A 152 17.61 24.86 14.97
C ILE A 152 17.42 25.01 13.47
N VAL A 153 16.25 25.47 13.04
CA VAL A 153 15.95 25.71 11.62
C VAL A 153 15.99 27.21 11.35
N THR A 154 16.79 27.67 10.38
CA THR A 154 16.89 29.11 10.11
C THR A 154 17.49 29.44 8.74
N ASP A 155 17.05 30.55 8.15
CA ASP A 155 17.71 31.11 6.95
C ASP A 155 19.08 31.73 7.22
N LYS A 156 19.37 32.12 8.47
CA LYS A 156 20.63 32.77 8.85
C LYS A 156 20.92 32.63 10.34
N ILE A 157 22.21 32.47 10.67
CA ILE A 157 22.70 32.45 12.06
C ILE A 157 22.84 33.89 12.56
N ASP A 158 21.73 34.52 12.92
CA ASP A 158 21.70 35.90 13.42
C ASP A 158 21.78 35.99 14.96
N SER A 159 21.67 37.21 15.50
CA SER A 159 21.81 37.48 16.93
C SER A 159 20.84 36.70 17.82
N SER A 160 19.65 36.37 17.33
CA SER A 160 18.68 35.55 18.09
C SER A 160 19.18 34.12 18.24
N VAL A 161 19.67 33.52 17.15
CA VAL A 161 20.25 32.17 17.14
C VAL A 161 21.49 32.12 18.03
N ILE A 162 22.41 33.07 17.87
CA ILE A 162 23.64 33.15 18.68
C ILE A 162 23.32 33.28 20.17
N LYS A 163 22.33 34.10 20.53
CA LYS A 163 21.90 34.30 21.92
C LYS A 163 21.36 33.00 22.53
N THR A 164 20.47 32.30 21.83
CA THR A 164 19.90 31.03 22.30
C THR A 164 20.97 29.95 22.45
N LEU A 165 21.81 29.75 21.43
CA LEU A 165 22.90 28.76 21.48
C LEU A 165 23.91 29.07 22.60
N SER A 166 24.25 30.35 22.80
CA SER A 166 25.14 30.79 23.89
C SER A 166 24.52 30.54 25.28
N LYS A 167 23.22 30.77 25.43
CA LYS A 167 22.47 30.48 26.67
C LYS A 167 22.50 28.98 27.02
N LEU A 168 22.44 28.12 26.00
CA LEU A 168 22.57 26.66 26.14
C LEU A 168 24.02 26.17 26.28
N LYS A 169 25.01 27.08 26.23
CA LYS A 169 26.45 26.79 26.31
C LYS A 169 26.96 25.92 25.15
N VAL A 170 26.36 26.07 23.96
CA VAL A 170 26.78 25.39 22.73
C VAL A 170 28.16 25.90 22.32
N ARG A 171 29.07 24.97 22.03
CA ARG A 171 30.44 25.25 21.57
C ARG A 171 30.65 24.89 20.11
N TYR A 172 29.94 23.86 19.67
CA TYR A 172 30.04 23.30 18.33
C TYR A 172 28.70 23.35 17.62
N ILE A 173 28.70 23.45 16.29
CA ILE A 173 27.49 23.31 15.49
C ILE A 173 27.74 22.43 14.26
N LEU A 174 26.75 21.60 13.92
CA LEU A 174 26.65 20.94 12.63
C LEU A 174 25.74 21.77 11.74
N ILE A 175 26.15 22.06 10.51
CA ILE A 175 25.40 22.92 9.59
C ILE A 175 24.96 22.10 8.37
N CYS A 176 23.65 22.04 8.13
CA CYS A 176 23.02 21.48 6.94
C CYS A 176 22.55 22.63 6.03
N GLY A 177 23.06 22.65 4.80
CA GLY A 177 22.81 23.70 3.81
C GLY A 177 23.80 24.87 3.89
N ASN A 178 23.62 25.84 3.00
CA ASN A 178 24.54 26.96 2.84
C ASN A 178 24.38 28.07 3.91
N LEU A 179 24.83 27.79 5.14
CA LEU A 179 24.93 28.75 6.25
C LEU A 179 26.38 28.90 6.72
N SER A 180 26.73 30.04 7.30
CA SER A 180 28.06 30.29 7.87
C SER A 180 27.99 31.15 9.12
N THR A 181 28.99 31.02 9.98
CA THR A 181 29.15 31.85 11.18
C THR A 181 30.60 31.77 11.69
N ASN A 182 31.03 32.83 12.36
CA ASN A 182 32.30 32.87 13.10
C ASN A 182 32.09 32.79 14.62
N ALA A 183 30.84 32.67 15.08
CA ALA A 183 30.50 32.70 16.51
C ALA A 183 30.71 31.36 17.22
N PHE A 184 30.72 30.24 16.48
CA PHE A 184 30.85 28.88 17.00
C PHE A 184 31.80 28.07 16.12
N LYS A 185 32.37 26.99 16.68
CA LYS A 185 33.12 26.02 15.87
C LYS A 185 32.15 25.18 15.06
N SER A 186 32.16 25.33 13.74
CA SER A 186 31.19 24.67 12.87
C SER A 186 31.81 23.56 12.02
N TYR A 187 31.04 22.50 11.79
CA TYR A 187 31.29 21.53 10.73
C TYR A 187 30.12 21.58 9.74
N LYS A 188 30.40 21.79 8.46
CA LYS A 188 29.38 21.81 7.41
C LYS A 188 29.20 20.40 6.87
N ILE A 189 27.97 19.91 6.91
CA ILE A 189 27.57 18.67 6.27
C ILE A 189 27.18 19.04 4.84
N GLU A 190 28.00 18.68 3.86
CA GLU A 190 27.84 19.13 2.48
C GLU A 190 26.78 18.33 1.73
N THR A 191 26.67 17.04 2.01
CA THR A 191 25.77 16.13 1.30
C THR A 191 24.97 15.20 2.24
N PRO A 192 23.85 14.62 1.77
CA PRO A 192 23.16 13.56 2.50
C PRO A 192 24.05 12.35 2.81
N ASP A 193 25.00 12.01 1.92
CA ASP A 193 25.94 10.91 2.12
C ASP A 193 26.94 11.21 3.26
N ASP A 194 27.34 12.48 3.46
CA ASP A 194 28.16 12.88 4.61
C ASP A 194 27.39 12.71 5.93
N ALA A 195 26.12 13.14 5.97
CA ALA A 195 25.25 12.94 7.13
C ALA A 195 25.07 11.45 7.46
N LEU A 196 24.85 10.63 6.43
CA LEU A 196 24.72 9.18 6.56
C LEU A 196 25.99 8.56 7.16
N ASN A 197 27.16 8.94 6.65
CA ASN A 197 28.45 8.42 7.13
C ASN A 197 28.70 8.78 8.60
N ILE A 198 28.43 10.02 9.00
CA ILE A 198 28.52 10.45 10.40
C ILE A 198 27.56 9.63 11.28
N THR A 199 26.35 9.35 10.79
CA THR A 199 25.33 8.61 11.54
C THR A 199 25.72 7.13 11.70
N ILE A 200 26.28 6.49 10.66
CA ILE A 200 26.81 5.12 10.73
C ILE A 200 27.85 5.02 11.83
N ASP A 201 28.86 5.89 11.78
CA ASP A 201 29.96 5.91 12.75
C ASP A 201 29.44 6.09 14.19
N LEU A 202 28.47 6.99 14.38
CA LEU A 202 27.87 7.26 15.67
C LEU A 202 27.04 6.08 16.19
N VAL A 203 26.25 5.44 15.33
CA VAL A 203 25.42 4.28 15.70
C VAL A 203 26.29 3.09 16.07
N GLU A 204 27.35 2.81 15.31
CA GLU A 204 28.30 1.74 15.64
C GLU A 204 29.03 2.00 16.96
N GLU A 205 29.41 3.24 17.23
CA GLU A 205 30.06 3.60 18.50
C GLU A 205 29.12 3.49 19.69
N LYS A 206 27.91 4.05 19.57
CA LYS A 206 26.99 4.18 20.70
C LYS A 206 26.18 2.91 20.94
N PHE A 207 25.84 2.17 19.88
CA PHE A 207 24.93 1.03 19.94
C PHE A 207 25.55 -0.28 19.44
N GLY A 208 26.80 -0.26 18.95
CA GLY A 208 27.58 -1.44 18.58
C GLY A 208 27.35 -1.97 17.17
N LYS A 209 26.19 -1.74 16.56
CA LYS A 209 25.89 -2.14 15.16
C LYS A 209 24.75 -1.32 14.56
N VAL A 210 24.75 -1.22 13.23
CA VAL A 210 23.58 -0.74 12.48
C VAL A 210 22.62 -1.91 12.25
N GLY A 211 21.45 -1.88 12.89
CA GLY A 211 20.41 -2.91 12.76
C GLY A 211 19.23 -2.54 11.86
N TYR A 212 19.10 -1.26 11.49
CA TYR A 212 17.92 -0.74 10.80
C TYR A 212 18.32 0.38 9.83
N ILE A 213 17.82 0.31 8.60
CA ILE A 213 17.98 1.34 7.57
C ILE A 213 16.58 1.81 7.18
N THR A 214 16.36 3.12 7.26
CA THR A 214 15.19 3.74 6.63
C THR A 214 15.61 4.31 5.29
N LEU A 215 14.90 3.98 4.21
CA LEU A 215 15.00 4.70 2.94
C LEU A 215 13.88 5.71 2.88
N ALA A 216 14.19 6.93 2.43
CA ALA A 216 13.21 7.97 2.19
C ALA A 216 13.63 8.78 0.97
N ASN A 217 12.75 9.67 0.51
CA ASN A 217 13.10 10.62 -0.52
C ASN A 217 12.63 12.02 -0.11
N PRO A 218 13.54 12.99 0.05
CA PRO A 218 13.18 14.33 0.52
C PRO A 218 12.31 15.14 -0.46
N ILE A 219 12.19 14.72 -1.72
CA ILE A 219 11.41 15.47 -2.74
C ILE A 219 9.90 15.43 -2.51
N ASP A 220 9.40 14.45 -1.76
CA ASP A 220 7.95 14.23 -1.55
C ASP A 220 7.27 15.35 -0.75
N ALA A 221 8.05 16.13 -0.01
CA ALA A 221 7.59 17.29 0.73
C ALA A 221 7.77 18.61 -0.03
N TRP A 222 8.36 18.56 -1.24
CA TRP A 222 8.59 19.67 -2.16
C TRP A 222 7.86 19.39 -3.48
N PRO A 223 6.51 19.45 -3.50
CA PRO A 223 5.75 19.17 -4.70
C PRO A 223 6.11 20.15 -5.84
N PRO A 224 5.97 19.72 -7.10
CA PRO A 224 6.28 20.57 -8.25
C PRO A 224 5.38 21.80 -8.25
N ARG A 225 5.96 22.95 -8.65
CA ARG A 225 5.21 24.21 -8.77
C ARG A 225 4.13 24.06 -9.85
N VAL A 226 2.92 24.51 -9.53
CA VAL A 226 1.85 24.71 -10.50
C VAL A 226 2.10 26.05 -11.20
N LEU A 227 2.32 25.99 -12.51
CA LEU A 227 2.68 27.12 -13.36
C LEU A 227 1.44 27.78 -14.00
N ASP A 228 0.41 26.98 -14.27
CA ASP A 228 -0.86 27.42 -14.84
C ASP A 228 -1.97 26.42 -14.47
N LYS A 229 -3.23 26.84 -14.53
CA LYS A 229 -4.40 26.05 -14.12
C LYS A 229 -5.59 26.30 -15.04
N LYS A 230 -6.27 25.22 -15.41
CA LYS A 230 -7.55 25.25 -16.14
C LYS A 230 -8.57 24.34 -15.44
N THR A 231 -9.82 24.78 -15.36
CA THR A 231 -10.91 23.98 -14.78
C THR A 231 -12.03 23.77 -15.80
N VAL A 232 -12.58 22.56 -15.84
CA VAL A 232 -13.71 22.17 -16.68
C VAL A 232 -14.75 21.48 -15.80
N THR A 233 -16.01 21.87 -15.95
CA THR A 233 -17.14 21.17 -15.31
C THR A 233 -17.98 20.51 -16.38
N ILE A 234 -18.30 19.22 -16.16
CA ILE A 234 -19.08 18.39 -17.07
C ILE A 234 -20.36 17.97 -16.34
N GLY A 235 -21.50 18.19 -16.99
CA GLY A 235 -22.81 17.88 -16.44
C GLY A 235 -23.47 19.03 -15.67
N PRO A 236 -24.57 18.75 -14.95
CA PRO A 236 -25.12 17.43 -14.66
C PRO A 236 -25.63 16.69 -15.91
N VAL A 237 -25.43 15.37 -15.97
CA VAL A 237 -25.95 14.48 -17.02
C VAL A 237 -26.76 13.37 -16.37
N GLU A 238 -27.95 13.09 -16.91
CA GLU A 238 -28.76 11.94 -16.47
C GLU A 238 -28.36 10.70 -17.28
N ILE A 239 -27.98 9.63 -16.58
CA ILE A 239 -27.56 8.35 -17.17
C ILE A 239 -28.47 7.20 -16.69
N PRO A 240 -28.70 6.16 -17.50
CA PRO A 240 -29.52 5.03 -17.10
C PRO A 240 -28.87 4.21 -15.97
N SER A 241 -29.71 3.66 -15.09
CA SER A 241 -29.25 2.66 -14.10
C SER A 241 -28.97 1.31 -14.78
N ILE A 242 -27.86 0.67 -14.38
CA ILE A 242 -27.49 -0.70 -14.77
C ILE A 242 -27.62 -1.69 -13.60
N CYS A 243 -28.45 -1.39 -12.59
CA CYS A 243 -28.66 -2.27 -11.44
C CYS A 243 -29.20 -3.66 -11.84
N THR A 244 -28.46 -4.72 -11.54
CA THR A 244 -28.77 -6.07 -12.05
C THR A 244 -30.03 -6.69 -11.45
N THR A 245 -30.52 -6.18 -10.31
CA THR A 245 -31.82 -6.61 -9.78
C THR A 245 -32.96 -6.19 -10.72
N GLN A 246 -32.77 -5.13 -11.52
CA GLN A 246 -33.67 -4.73 -12.60
C GLN A 246 -33.28 -5.41 -13.94
N PHE A 247 -32.93 -6.70 -13.92
CA PHE A 247 -32.21 -7.43 -14.98
C PHE A 247 -32.67 -7.16 -16.43
N VAL A 248 -33.98 -7.23 -16.72
CA VAL A 248 -34.50 -6.99 -18.09
C VAL A 248 -34.16 -5.59 -18.59
N ARG A 249 -34.29 -4.60 -17.72
CA ARG A 249 -33.96 -3.22 -18.02
C ARG A 249 -32.46 -3.04 -18.19
N THR A 250 -31.66 -3.67 -17.33
CA THR A 250 -30.19 -3.63 -17.41
C THR A 250 -29.70 -4.25 -18.71
N VAL A 251 -30.22 -5.42 -19.09
CA VAL A 251 -29.93 -6.06 -20.38
C VAL A 251 -30.35 -5.17 -21.55
N PHE A 252 -31.53 -4.54 -21.49
CA PHE A 252 -31.98 -3.60 -22.51
C PHE A 252 -31.04 -2.38 -22.62
N ASN A 253 -30.72 -1.73 -21.50
CA ASN A 253 -29.81 -0.59 -21.47
C ASN A 253 -28.42 -0.98 -21.99
N PHE A 254 -27.91 -2.13 -21.59
CA PHE A 254 -26.61 -2.64 -22.03
C PHE A 254 -26.59 -2.92 -23.54
N LEU A 255 -27.62 -3.58 -24.08
CA LEU A 255 -27.71 -3.95 -25.51
C LEU A 255 -27.92 -2.74 -26.43
N PHE A 256 -28.67 -1.72 -25.99
CA PHE A 256 -29.07 -0.60 -26.85
C PHE A 256 -28.29 0.69 -26.62
N LYS A 257 -27.65 0.87 -25.46
CA LYS A 257 -26.99 2.14 -25.09
C LYS A 257 -25.51 2.00 -24.71
N GLY A 258 -24.99 0.77 -24.61
CA GLY A 258 -23.69 0.51 -24.00
C GLY A 258 -23.75 0.70 -22.49
N GLY A 259 -23.07 -0.15 -21.71
CA GLY A 259 -23.10 -0.10 -20.24
C GLY A 259 -22.47 1.17 -19.63
N GLU A 260 -21.72 1.93 -20.42
CA GLU A 260 -21.08 3.20 -20.05
C GLU A 260 -21.59 4.31 -20.99
N VAL A 261 -21.85 5.50 -20.45
CA VAL A 261 -22.34 6.66 -21.20
C VAL A 261 -21.28 7.75 -21.21
N GLU A 262 -20.97 8.30 -22.39
CA GLU A 262 -20.16 9.52 -22.48
C GLU A 262 -20.94 10.70 -21.90
N ILE A 263 -20.37 11.32 -20.87
CA ILE A 263 -20.97 12.48 -20.19
C ILE A 263 -20.34 13.80 -20.62
N GLY A 264 -19.14 13.75 -21.22
CA GLY A 264 -18.45 14.92 -21.76
C GLY A 264 -16.99 14.62 -22.09
N ASN A 265 -16.24 15.69 -22.37
CA ASN A 265 -14.83 15.64 -22.71
C ASN A 265 -14.11 16.93 -22.26
N PHE A 266 -12.78 16.88 -22.23
CA PHE A 266 -11.93 18.06 -22.03
C PHE A 266 -10.65 17.94 -22.87
N THR A 267 -9.93 19.05 -23.05
CA THR A 267 -8.65 19.08 -23.78
C THR A 267 -7.56 19.63 -22.88
N ILE A 268 -6.45 18.91 -22.81
CA ILE A 268 -5.22 19.35 -22.13
C ILE A 268 -4.64 20.51 -22.96
N PRO A 269 -4.33 21.68 -22.36
CA PRO A 269 -3.74 22.79 -23.13
C PRO A 269 -2.43 22.39 -23.81
N ASP A 270 -2.18 22.93 -25.01
CA ASP A 270 -1.09 22.50 -25.90
C ASP A 270 0.30 22.60 -25.25
N ASP A 271 0.53 23.62 -24.42
CA ASP A 271 1.81 23.90 -23.79
C ASP A 271 2.02 23.18 -22.45
N TYR A 272 1.07 22.32 -22.04
CA TYR A 272 1.16 21.55 -20.79
C TYR A 272 1.94 20.25 -21.01
N LYS A 273 3.27 20.37 -21.01
CA LYS A 273 4.18 19.21 -21.09
C LYS A 273 4.00 18.23 -19.94
N TYR A 274 3.82 18.73 -18.71
CA TYR A 274 3.50 17.92 -17.54
C TYR A 274 2.14 18.38 -17.03
N ALA A 275 1.10 17.60 -17.29
CA ALA A 275 -0.27 17.93 -16.92
C ALA A 275 -0.70 17.06 -15.74
N LEU A 276 -1.06 17.69 -14.62
CA LEU A 276 -1.73 17.03 -13.50
C LEU A 276 -3.25 17.18 -13.67
N ILE A 277 -3.92 16.05 -13.88
CA ILE A 277 -5.37 15.95 -13.97
C ILE A 277 -5.90 15.60 -12.59
N LYS A 278 -6.63 16.52 -11.95
CA LYS A 278 -7.40 16.26 -10.73
C LYS A 278 -8.85 16.07 -11.13
N PHE A 279 -9.37 14.88 -10.90
CA PHE A 279 -10.71 14.49 -11.32
C PHE A 279 -11.59 14.28 -10.10
N GLU A 280 -12.72 14.99 -10.01
CA GLU A 280 -13.78 14.74 -9.03
C GLU A 280 -15.06 14.31 -9.77
N GLY A 281 -15.43 13.03 -9.66
CA GLY A 281 -16.71 12.49 -10.12
C GLY A 281 -17.74 12.45 -8.99
N ILE A 282 -18.97 12.86 -9.25
CA ILE A 282 -20.00 13.05 -8.22
C ILE A 282 -21.30 12.34 -8.64
N ASN A 283 -21.84 11.54 -7.72
CA ASN A 283 -23.22 11.05 -7.78
C ASN A 283 -24.14 12.09 -7.13
N LEU A 284 -24.99 12.76 -7.93
CA LEU A 284 -25.88 13.81 -7.45
C LEU A 284 -27.16 13.26 -6.80
N ASP A 285 -27.44 11.97 -6.96
CA ASP A 285 -28.58 11.28 -6.36
C ASP A 285 -28.05 10.34 -5.25
N SER A 286 -27.54 10.97 -4.18
CA SER A 286 -26.85 10.27 -3.07
C SER A 286 -27.73 9.94 -1.86
N ASP A 287 -29.02 10.26 -1.90
CA ASP A 287 -29.97 10.17 -0.78
C ASP A 287 -30.18 8.74 -0.25
N GLU A 288 -29.99 7.73 -1.09
CA GLU A 288 -30.15 6.32 -0.70
C GLU A 288 -28.81 5.57 -0.60
N VAL A 289 -27.66 6.23 -0.73
CA VAL A 289 -26.35 5.56 -0.79
C VAL A 289 -26.00 4.83 0.51
N ASP A 290 -26.30 5.40 1.68
CA ASP A 290 -26.00 4.74 2.96
C ASP A 290 -26.82 3.45 3.17
N GLU A 291 -28.02 3.39 2.60
CA GLU A 291 -28.94 2.26 2.76
C GLU A 291 -28.82 1.23 1.64
N LEU A 292 -28.80 1.68 0.38
CA LEU A 292 -28.85 0.85 -0.82
C LEU A 292 -27.50 0.66 -1.51
N ARG A 293 -26.48 1.43 -1.10
CA ARG A 293 -25.13 1.37 -1.68
C ARG A 293 -25.09 1.73 -3.17
N ASP A 294 -26.00 2.61 -3.59
CA ASP A 294 -25.99 3.22 -4.91
C ASP A 294 -24.60 3.83 -5.20
N ALA A 295 -24.18 3.77 -6.46
CA ALA A 295 -22.83 4.16 -6.83
C ALA A 295 -22.67 4.48 -8.32
N VAL A 296 -21.60 5.21 -8.63
CA VAL A 296 -21.24 5.61 -9.98
C VAL A 296 -19.77 5.33 -10.23
N LEU A 297 -19.47 4.67 -11.35
CA LEU A 297 -18.14 4.48 -11.89
C LEU A 297 -17.85 5.57 -12.93
N PHE A 298 -16.61 6.05 -12.95
CA PHE A 298 -16.09 7.05 -13.88
C PHE A 298 -14.83 6.54 -14.56
N TYR A 299 -14.76 6.74 -15.88
CA TYR A 299 -13.57 6.45 -16.67
C TYR A 299 -13.17 7.66 -17.50
N VAL A 300 -11.87 7.89 -17.60
CA VAL A 300 -11.29 8.91 -18.48
C VAL A 300 -10.20 8.27 -19.33
N GLY A 301 -10.36 8.39 -20.64
CA GLY A 301 -9.41 7.89 -21.63
C GLY A 301 -8.99 8.96 -22.63
N ILE A 302 -7.89 8.70 -23.32
CA ILE A 302 -7.30 9.62 -24.31
C ILE A 302 -7.95 9.34 -25.67
N ASP A 303 -8.59 10.34 -26.26
CA ASP A 303 -9.27 10.26 -27.54
C ASP A 303 -8.25 10.30 -28.69
N ASP A 304 -7.50 9.21 -28.85
CA ASP A 304 -6.45 9.04 -29.86
C ASP A 304 -6.50 7.62 -30.45
N PRO A 305 -6.89 7.47 -31.74
CA PRO A 305 -7.03 6.17 -32.38
C PRO A 305 -5.69 5.45 -32.62
N SER A 306 -4.55 6.11 -32.43
CA SER A 306 -3.23 5.48 -32.49
C SER A 306 -2.86 4.73 -31.20
N LEU A 307 -3.59 4.96 -30.10
CA LEU A 307 -3.39 4.27 -28.84
C LEU A 307 -4.24 2.99 -28.77
N PRO A 308 -3.83 1.98 -27.98
CA PRO A 308 -4.67 0.85 -27.64
C PRO A 308 -6.03 1.25 -27.05
N GLU A 309 -7.08 0.46 -27.32
CA GLU A 309 -8.46 0.74 -26.87
C GLU A 309 -8.56 0.88 -25.34
N SER A 310 -7.77 0.10 -24.59
CA SER A 310 -7.73 0.17 -23.13
C SER A 310 -7.28 1.55 -22.62
N LEU A 311 -6.34 2.21 -23.30
CA LEU A 311 -5.89 3.57 -22.96
C LEU A 311 -6.88 4.64 -23.47
N GLN A 312 -7.57 4.38 -24.57
CA GLN A 312 -8.63 5.26 -25.07
C GLN A 312 -9.87 5.29 -24.16
N THR A 313 -10.04 4.27 -23.32
CA THR A 313 -11.16 4.16 -22.37
C THR A 313 -10.75 4.49 -20.94
N ARG A 314 -9.55 4.10 -20.51
CA ARG A 314 -9.13 4.13 -19.08
C ARG A 314 -7.71 4.66 -18.87
N GLY A 315 -7.12 5.32 -19.87
CA GLY A 315 -5.72 5.76 -19.84
C GLY A 315 -5.39 6.86 -18.82
N VAL A 316 -6.38 7.53 -18.23
CA VAL A 316 -6.18 8.63 -17.28
C VAL A 316 -6.83 8.35 -15.93
N VAL A 317 -8.11 7.98 -15.90
CA VAL A 317 -8.88 7.73 -14.68
C VAL A 317 -9.67 6.44 -14.82
N ALA A 318 -9.70 5.63 -13.77
CA ALA A 318 -10.60 4.51 -13.64
C ALA A 318 -10.92 4.29 -12.15
N GLY A 319 -12.18 4.40 -11.77
CA GLY A 319 -12.63 4.24 -10.40
C GLY A 319 -14.08 4.68 -10.23
N GLY A 320 -14.54 4.88 -9.00
CA GLY A 320 -15.91 5.30 -8.76
C GLY A 320 -16.23 5.55 -7.30
N THR A 321 -17.45 6.01 -7.02
CA THR A 321 -17.84 6.41 -5.67
C THR A 321 -17.80 5.25 -4.67
N ASN A 322 -17.95 4.01 -5.15
CA ASN A 322 -17.79 2.77 -4.38
C ASN A 322 -16.54 1.96 -4.73
N TRP A 323 -15.67 2.49 -5.58
CA TRP A 323 -14.44 1.86 -6.08
C TRP A 323 -13.36 2.93 -6.06
N GLY A 324 -12.97 3.34 -4.85
CA GLY A 324 -11.94 4.36 -4.62
C GLY A 324 -12.47 5.69 -4.08
N GLY A 325 -13.79 5.89 -4.01
CA GLY A 325 -14.39 7.12 -3.51
C GLY A 325 -14.30 7.32 -2.00
N ILE A 326 -14.07 8.56 -1.58
CA ILE A 326 -14.19 9.00 -0.18
C ILE A 326 -15.30 10.06 -0.10
N PRO A 327 -16.47 9.74 0.48
CA PRO A 327 -17.59 10.66 0.53
C PRO A 327 -17.35 11.80 1.53
N VAL A 328 -18.14 12.87 1.42
CA VAL A 328 -18.29 13.84 2.51
C VAL A 328 -19.45 13.38 3.39
N ARG A 329 -19.22 13.34 4.70
CA ARG A 329 -20.21 12.91 5.69
C ARG A 329 -20.60 14.06 6.63
N ASP A 330 -21.82 14.00 7.16
CA ASP A 330 -22.24 14.86 8.27
C ASP A 330 -21.68 14.38 9.62
N ALA A 331 -21.97 15.10 10.70
CA ALA A 331 -21.53 14.75 12.06
C ALA A 331 -22.12 13.42 12.58
N ASN A 332 -23.20 12.91 11.98
CA ASN A 332 -23.80 11.61 12.31
C ASN A 332 -23.21 10.47 11.46
N GLY A 333 -22.31 10.79 10.52
CA GLY A 333 -21.68 9.84 9.62
C GLY A 333 -22.47 9.55 8.34
N HIS A 334 -23.58 10.25 8.08
CA HIS A 334 -24.36 10.07 6.85
C HIS A 334 -23.70 10.77 5.66
N ILE A 335 -23.77 10.15 4.48
CA ILE A 335 -23.21 10.70 3.24
C ILE A 335 -24.04 11.89 2.77
N VAL A 336 -23.40 13.06 2.69
CA VAL A 336 -23.99 14.29 2.14
C VAL A 336 -23.46 14.63 0.74
N LYS A 337 -22.29 14.08 0.36
CA LYS A 337 -21.75 14.14 -1.00
C LYS A 337 -21.07 12.81 -1.33
N ASP A 338 -21.67 12.01 -2.21
CA ASP A 338 -21.06 10.78 -2.72
C ASP A 338 -20.14 11.13 -3.90
N ARG A 339 -18.83 11.00 -3.70
CA ARG A 339 -17.81 11.46 -4.65
C ARG A 339 -16.65 10.48 -4.81
N PHE A 340 -15.98 10.59 -5.94
CA PHE A 340 -14.72 9.96 -6.25
C PHE A 340 -13.72 11.03 -6.66
N TYR A 341 -12.56 11.05 -6.01
CA TYR A 341 -11.47 11.99 -6.31
C TYR A 341 -10.19 11.22 -6.58
N THR A 342 -9.49 11.58 -7.65
CA THR A 342 -8.19 11.00 -8.00
C THR A 342 -7.33 11.99 -8.77
N GLU A 343 -6.03 11.71 -8.83
CA GLU A 343 -5.02 12.54 -9.45
C GLU A 343 -4.16 11.72 -10.42
N ALA A 344 -3.92 12.25 -11.62
CA ALA A 344 -3.16 11.59 -12.66
C ALA A 344 -2.21 12.56 -13.34
N VAL A 345 -0.91 12.23 -13.40
CA VAL A 345 0.07 13.02 -14.16
C VAL A 345 0.27 12.42 -15.55
N LEU A 346 0.21 13.28 -16.56
CA LEU A 346 0.44 12.96 -17.96
C LEU A 346 1.66 13.73 -18.47
N TYR A 347 2.55 13.02 -19.14
CA TYR A 347 3.76 13.55 -19.75
C TYR A 347 3.60 13.65 -21.28
N ASP A 348 3.84 14.84 -21.81
CA ASP A 348 3.86 15.17 -23.24
C ASP A 348 2.54 14.88 -23.96
N MET A 349 1.42 15.19 -23.28
CA MET A 349 0.06 14.98 -23.77
C MET A 349 -0.71 16.29 -24.02
N GLY A 350 0.01 17.41 -24.14
CA GLY A 350 -0.59 18.71 -24.52
C GLY A 350 -1.37 18.61 -25.83
N GLY A 351 -2.54 19.25 -25.89
CA GLY A 351 -3.44 19.26 -27.05
C GLY A 351 -4.29 18.01 -27.22
N LYS A 352 -4.07 16.95 -26.43
CA LYS A 352 -4.88 15.73 -26.48
C LYS A 352 -6.25 15.97 -25.84
N ARG A 353 -7.28 15.45 -26.52
CA ARG A 353 -8.65 15.39 -26.02
C ARG A 353 -8.83 14.15 -25.16
N CYS A 354 -9.54 14.29 -24.04
CA CYS A 354 -9.85 13.22 -23.12
C CYS A 354 -11.37 13.06 -23.02
N LYS A 355 -11.85 11.83 -23.16
CA LYS A 355 -13.28 11.47 -23.07
C LYS A 355 -13.61 11.04 -21.65
N VAL A 356 -14.73 11.50 -21.11
CA VAL A 356 -15.23 11.13 -19.79
C VAL A 356 -16.50 10.29 -19.94
N THR A 357 -16.47 9.06 -19.45
CA THR A 357 -17.64 8.17 -19.41
C THR A 357 -18.02 7.86 -17.97
N ALA A 358 -19.30 7.55 -17.76
CA ALA A 358 -19.83 7.14 -16.46
C ALA A 358 -20.83 6.00 -16.60
N SER A 359 -20.92 5.19 -15.55
CA SER A 359 -21.93 4.13 -15.40
C SER A 359 -22.44 4.11 -13.98
N GLY A 360 -23.76 4.00 -13.80
CA GLY A 360 -24.38 4.14 -12.48
C GLY A 360 -25.29 2.97 -12.10
N THR A 361 -25.23 2.61 -10.82
CA THR A 361 -26.08 1.61 -10.19
C THR A 361 -26.98 2.31 -9.18
N TRP A 362 -28.28 2.37 -9.48
CA TRP A 362 -29.31 2.81 -8.55
C TRP A 362 -30.38 1.74 -8.41
N PHE A 363 -30.65 1.30 -7.19
CA PHE A 363 -31.54 0.16 -6.92
C PHE A 363 -33.03 0.47 -7.11
N THR A 364 -33.47 1.64 -6.68
CA THR A 364 -34.88 2.09 -6.76
C THR A 364 -35.15 2.97 -7.97
N ARG A 365 -34.08 3.52 -8.56
CA ARG A 365 -34.18 4.48 -9.64
C ARG A 365 -33.92 3.85 -11.00
N SER A 366 -34.46 4.57 -11.97
CA SER A 366 -34.48 4.26 -13.39
C SER A 366 -33.20 4.74 -14.09
N SER A 367 -32.69 5.84 -13.57
CA SER A 367 -31.62 6.69 -14.04
C SER A 367 -31.15 7.51 -12.84
N GLY A 368 -29.97 8.09 -12.93
CA GLY A 368 -29.45 9.02 -11.94
C GLY A 368 -28.58 10.08 -12.58
N ARG A 369 -28.35 11.17 -11.85
CA ARG A 369 -27.63 12.36 -12.31
C ARG A 369 -26.20 12.31 -11.80
N VAL A 370 -25.27 12.60 -12.71
CA VAL A 370 -23.83 12.60 -12.43
C VAL A 370 -23.19 13.90 -12.90
N MET A 371 -22.08 14.27 -12.28
CA MET A 371 -21.28 15.44 -12.64
C MET A 371 -19.80 15.10 -12.48
N ALA A 372 -18.94 15.73 -13.27
CA ALA A 372 -17.50 15.67 -13.10
C ALA A 372 -16.88 17.08 -13.10
N VAL A 373 -15.88 17.29 -12.24
CA VAL A 373 -15.05 18.48 -12.21
C VAL A 373 -13.62 18.06 -12.49
N VAL A 374 -12.99 18.69 -13.48
CA VAL A 374 -11.62 18.40 -13.90
C VAL A 374 -10.79 19.66 -13.75
N GLU A 375 -9.78 19.62 -12.88
CA GLU A 375 -8.73 20.64 -12.81
C GLU A 375 -7.48 20.10 -13.50
N ILE A 376 -6.91 20.91 -14.38
CA ILE A 376 -5.72 20.60 -15.18
C ILE A 376 -4.65 21.60 -14.77
N ASP A 377 -3.64 21.13 -14.05
CA ASP A 377 -2.51 21.93 -13.59
C ASP A 377 -1.31 21.69 -14.49
N LYS A 378 -0.64 22.77 -14.92
CA LYS A 378 0.67 22.71 -15.58
C LYS A 378 1.75 22.59 -14.52
N LEU A 379 2.43 21.46 -14.45
CA LEU A 379 3.52 21.27 -13.51
C LEU A 379 4.86 21.72 -14.10
N GLY A 380 5.73 22.26 -13.25
CA GLY A 380 7.12 22.55 -13.61
C GLY A 380 8.03 21.32 -13.70
N SER A 381 7.61 20.17 -13.16
CA SER A 381 8.34 18.91 -13.14
C SER A 381 7.36 17.73 -13.08
N PRO A 382 7.69 16.56 -13.65
CA PRO A 382 6.85 15.36 -13.59
C PRO A 382 6.95 14.60 -12.27
N VAL A 383 7.95 14.90 -11.42
CA VAL A 383 8.14 14.23 -10.13
C VAL A 383 7.04 14.68 -9.16
N TYR A 384 6.02 13.85 -9.03
CA TYR A 384 4.83 14.11 -8.23
C TYR A 384 4.52 12.90 -7.34
N ALA A 385 4.91 12.99 -6.07
CA ALA A 385 4.52 12.02 -5.05
C ALA A 385 3.00 12.06 -4.90
N MET A 386 2.30 10.94 -5.06
CA MET A 386 0.87 10.85 -4.78
C MET A 386 0.60 10.89 -3.27
N ALA A 387 1.40 10.18 -2.46
CA ALA A 387 1.35 10.27 -1.00
C ALA A 387 2.26 11.40 -0.53
N LYS A 388 1.69 12.39 0.16
CA LYS A 388 2.38 13.66 0.40
C LYS A 388 3.20 13.64 1.68
N LYS A 389 4.44 14.15 1.60
CA LYS A 389 5.31 14.46 2.75
C LYS A 389 5.57 13.27 3.67
N LEU A 390 5.69 12.05 3.16
CA LEU A 390 5.91 10.88 4.01
C LEU A 390 7.30 10.89 4.67
N SER A 391 8.32 11.45 4.00
CA SER A 391 9.70 11.50 4.49
C SER A 391 9.85 12.15 5.87
N VAL A 392 8.93 13.04 6.27
CA VAL A 392 9.00 13.80 7.54
C VAL A 392 8.95 12.90 8.78
N VAL A 393 8.41 11.68 8.67
CA VAL A 393 8.40 10.71 9.78
C VAL A 393 9.66 9.86 9.85
N ALA A 394 10.47 9.84 8.79
CA ALA A 394 11.61 8.95 8.66
C ALA A 394 12.64 9.15 9.79
N PRO A 395 13.01 10.39 10.19
CA PRO A 395 13.95 10.59 11.29
C PRO A 395 13.47 10.01 12.63
N TYR A 396 12.18 10.17 12.95
CA TYR A 396 11.60 9.62 14.18
C TYR A 396 11.62 8.09 14.20
N LEU A 397 11.23 7.47 13.08
CA LEU A 397 11.27 6.01 12.92
C LEU A 397 12.72 5.47 12.98
N THR A 398 13.64 6.11 12.27
CA THR A 398 15.06 5.76 12.26
C THR A 398 15.66 5.87 13.66
N ALA A 399 15.44 6.99 14.33
CA ALA A 399 15.96 7.24 15.67
C ALA A 399 15.40 6.20 16.65
N TYR A 400 14.10 5.92 16.63
CA TYR A 400 13.49 4.90 17.49
C TYR A 400 14.22 3.56 17.37
N HIS A 401 14.52 3.11 16.15
CA HIS A 401 15.20 1.83 15.91
C HIS A 401 16.72 1.86 16.05
N ARG A 402 17.32 2.96 16.52
CA ARG A 402 18.80 3.13 16.58
C ARG A 402 19.44 2.91 15.21
N GLY A 403 18.74 3.31 14.15
CA GLY A 403 19.10 3.03 12.75
C GLY A 403 19.84 4.16 12.05
N ILE A 404 19.95 4.03 10.73
CA ILE A 404 20.46 5.08 9.83
C ILE A 404 19.39 5.43 8.79
N LEU A 405 19.42 6.67 8.28
CA LEU A 405 18.49 7.16 7.28
C LEU A 405 19.21 7.35 5.94
N PHE A 406 18.91 6.53 4.95
CA PHE A 406 19.44 6.64 3.60
C PHE A 406 18.42 7.33 2.70
N ALA A 407 18.53 8.65 2.55
CA ALA A 407 17.59 9.43 1.76
C ALA A 407 18.29 10.25 0.67
N ARG A 408 17.78 10.15 -0.56
CA ARG A 408 18.30 10.87 -1.72
C ARG A 408 17.17 11.29 -2.64
N GLU A 409 17.26 12.48 -3.23
CA GLU A 409 16.24 12.94 -4.19
C GLU A 409 16.22 12.11 -5.48
N ASP A 410 17.40 11.62 -5.90
CA ASP A 410 17.60 10.88 -7.15
C ASP A 410 17.07 9.44 -7.12
N PHE A 411 16.49 9.01 -6.00
CA PHE A 411 15.69 7.79 -5.94
C PHE A 411 14.36 7.93 -6.70
N ALA A 412 13.82 9.15 -6.82
CA ALA A 412 12.56 9.38 -7.49
C ALA A 412 12.66 9.06 -8.99
N PHE A 413 11.59 8.50 -9.54
CA PHE A 413 11.48 8.22 -10.96
C PHE A 413 10.18 8.80 -11.52
N ALA A 414 10.31 9.57 -12.59
CA ALA A 414 9.18 10.05 -13.39
C ALA A 414 9.67 10.28 -14.82
N PRO A 415 8.80 10.14 -15.84
CA PRO A 415 9.22 10.31 -17.22
C PRO A 415 9.48 11.77 -17.57
N ASP A 416 10.56 11.98 -18.32
CA ASP A 416 10.92 13.25 -18.93
C ASP A 416 11.58 13.00 -20.32
N ASP A 417 12.24 14.01 -20.90
CA ASP A 417 12.88 13.87 -22.21
C ASP A 417 14.13 12.97 -22.18
N ASN A 418 14.69 12.73 -21.01
CA ASN A 418 15.91 11.96 -20.78
C ASN A 418 15.61 10.52 -20.33
N VAL A 419 14.41 10.25 -19.84
CA VAL A 419 13.92 8.89 -19.59
C VAL A 419 13.54 8.24 -20.92
N LEU A 420 14.47 7.46 -21.46
CA LEU A 420 14.36 6.80 -22.75
C LEU A 420 14.34 5.29 -22.59
N THR A 421 13.60 4.61 -23.45
CA THR A 421 13.74 3.16 -23.62
C THR A 421 15.13 2.80 -24.16
N LYS A 422 15.51 1.53 -24.08
CA LYS A 422 16.70 0.98 -24.76
C LYS A 422 16.85 1.38 -26.24
N ASP A 423 15.75 1.64 -26.94
CA ASP A 423 15.73 2.03 -28.35
C ASP A 423 15.77 3.56 -28.54
N MET A 424 16.14 4.31 -27.48
CA MET A 424 16.26 5.77 -27.45
C MET A 424 14.94 6.51 -27.74
N LYS A 425 13.80 5.92 -27.35
CA LYS A 425 12.48 6.53 -27.54
C LYS A 425 11.93 7.11 -26.23
N ARG A 426 11.32 8.29 -26.32
CA ARG A 426 10.54 8.91 -25.22
C ARG A 426 9.28 8.09 -24.92
N CYS A 427 8.79 8.17 -23.69
CA CYS A 427 7.62 7.43 -23.19
C CYS A 427 6.46 8.37 -22.79
N PRO A 428 5.84 9.11 -23.73
CA PRO A 428 4.72 9.99 -23.41
C PRO A 428 3.50 9.21 -22.90
N GLY A 429 2.61 9.87 -22.17
CA GLY A 429 1.41 9.27 -21.59
C GLY A 429 1.36 9.33 -20.07
N TYR A 430 0.72 8.35 -19.44
CA TYR A 430 0.65 8.24 -17.98
C TYR A 430 2.04 8.12 -17.39
N TYR A 431 2.28 8.82 -16.27
CA TYR A 431 3.62 8.96 -15.71
C TYR A 431 4.16 7.74 -14.94
N THR A 432 3.35 6.70 -14.76
CA THR A 432 3.79 5.41 -14.19
C THR A 432 3.52 4.27 -15.16
N GLN A 433 4.26 3.18 -14.99
CA GLN A 433 4.18 1.98 -15.82
C GLN A 433 2.82 1.28 -15.79
N MET A 434 1.98 1.54 -14.77
CA MET A 434 0.62 0.98 -14.66
C MET A 434 -0.19 1.18 -15.95
N ARG A 435 -0.12 2.38 -16.54
CA ARG A 435 -0.84 2.75 -17.77
C ARG A 435 0.10 3.18 -18.89
N ASN A 436 1.40 2.96 -18.72
CA ASN A 436 2.44 3.28 -19.69
C ASN A 436 3.52 2.19 -19.67
N PRO A 437 3.25 1.00 -20.23
CA PRO A 437 4.13 -0.18 -20.18
C PRO A 437 5.56 0.10 -20.64
N ARG A 438 5.75 1.10 -21.52
CA ARG A 438 7.06 1.57 -22.03
C ARG A 438 7.99 2.09 -20.94
N LEU A 439 7.45 2.46 -19.77
CA LEU A 439 8.23 2.92 -18.63
C LEU A 439 8.85 1.77 -17.82
N ALA A 440 8.38 0.53 -17.95
CA ALA A 440 8.84 -0.56 -17.09
C ALA A 440 10.35 -0.83 -17.20
N GLU A 441 10.90 -0.82 -18.42
CA GLU A 441 12.34 -1.02 -18.63
C GLU A 441 13.21 0.11 -18.06
N PRO A 442 13.00 1.39 -18.40
CA PRO A 442 13.78 2.48 -17.82
C PRO A 442 13.58 2.62 -16.30
N LEU A 443 12.38 2.33 -15.79
CA LEU A 443 12.10 2.27 -14.35
C LEU A 443 12.97 1.22 -13.66
N ASN A 444 12.95 -0.03 -14.15
CA ASN A 444 13.72 -1.11 -13.52
C ASN A 444 15.22 -0.83 -13.58
N ARG A 445 15.72 -0.23 -14.68
CA ARG A 445 17.10 0.23 -14.79
C ARG A 445 17.41 1.28 -13.73
N HIS A 446 16.54 2.27 -13.56
CA HIS A 446 16.68 3.31 -12.53
C HIS A 446 16.71 2.71 -11.12
N VAL A 447 15.75 1.84 -10.77
CA VAL A 447 15.72 1.17 -9.45
C VAL A 447 17.01 0.41 -9.20
N PHE A 448 17.49 -0.34 -10.20
CA PHE A 448 18.72 -1.12 -10.07
C PHE A 448 19.97 -0.24 -9.92
N ASP A 449 20.12 0.77 -10.77
CA ASP A 449 21.33 1.58 -10.86
C ASP A 449 21.41 2.70 -9.81
N LYS A 450 20.28 3.32 -9.48
CA LYS A 450 20.20 4.49 -8.59
C LYS A 450 19.86 4.15 -7.15
N ILE A 451 19.32 2.96 -6.89
CA ILE A 451 18.87 2.58 -5.55
C ILE A 451 19.53 1.28 -5.07
N HIS A 452 19.32 0.18 -5.78
CA HIS A 452 19.81 -1.13 -5.36
C HIS A 452 21.35 -1.21 -5.29
N LYS A 453 22.07 -0.76 -6.33
CA LYS A 453 23.54 -0.73 -6.30
C LYS A 453 24.11 0.14 -5.17
N PRO A 454 23.64 1.39 -4.97
CA PRO A 454 24.04 2.19 -3.80
C PRO A 454 23.67 1.55 -2.45
N LEU A 455 22.51 0.90 -2.34
CA LEU A 455 22.13 0.17 -1.14
C LEU A 455 23.08 -1.00 -0.86
N ASN A 456 23.46 -1.78 -1.87
CA ASN A 456 24.47 -2.84 -1.70
C ASN A 456 25.84 -2.27 -1.31
N ALA A 457 26.23 -1.11 -1.85
CA ALA A 457 27.47 -0.44 -1.43
C ALA A 457 27.42 0.01 0.05
N LEU A 458 26.27 0.52 0.50
CA LEU A 458 26.04 0.84 1.90
C LEU A 458 26.09 -0.40 2.80
N LEU A 459 25.41 -1.48 2.41
CA LEU A 459 25.43 -2.76 3.12
C LEU A 459 26.87 -3.34 3.19
N ALA A 460 27.60 -3.31 2.08
CA ALA A 460 29.01 -3.73 2.03
C ALA A 460 29.87 -2.93 3.01
N LYS A 461 29.68 -1.60 3.07
CA LYS A 461 30.35 -0.72 4.02
C LYS A 461 30.04 -1.10 5.47
N ILE A 462 28.76 -1.28 5.82
CA ILE A 462 28.33 -1.64 7.19
C ILE A 462 28.91 -3.01 7.60
N ALA A 463 28.94 -3.97 6.68
CA ALA A 463 29.46 -5.31 6.95
C ALA A 463 31.01 -5.37 6.96
N GLY A 464 31.70 -4.33 6.48
CA GLY A 464 33.14 -4.35 6.26
C GLY A 464 33.58 -5.35 5.19
N ILE A 465 32.72 -5.60 4.19
CA ILE A 465 32.96 -6.54 3.08
C ILE A 465 33.20 -5.75 1.79
N ASP A 466 34.17 -6.16 0.99
CA ASP A 466 34.41 -5.54 -0.32
C ASP A 466 33.23 -5.82 -1.27
N LEU A 467 32.68 -4.78 -1.91
CA LEU A 467 31.52 -4.91 -2.81
C LEU A 467 31.79 -5.83 -4.01
N SER A 468 33.05 -6.03 -4.40
CA SER A 468 33.41 -6.98 -5.46
C SER A 468 33.22 -8.45 -5.03
N ASP A 469 33.17 -8.73 -3.73
CA ASP A 469 32.84 -10.05 -3.17
C ASP A 469 31.36 -10.15 -2.79
N LEU A 470 30.49 -10.03 -3.80
CA LEU A 470 29.04 -10.13 -3.65
C LEU A 470 28.59 -11.43 -2.98
N LYS A 471 29.33 -12.54 -3.19
CA LYS A 471 28.99 -13.83 -2.59
C LYS A 471 29.14 -13.78 -1.07
N SER A 472 30.27 -13.27 -0.57
CA SER A 472 30.46 -13.11 0.88
C SER A 472 29.48 -12.13 1.49
N LEU A 473 29.17 -11.03 0.78
CA LEU A 473 28.16 -10.06 1.21
C LEU A 473 26.77 -10.71 1.35
N ARG A 474 26.35 -11.46 0.34
CA ARG A 474 25.11 -12.22 0.33
C ARG A 474 25.06 -13.22 1.50
N ASP A 475 26.10 -14.04 1.65
CA ASP A 475 26.15 -15.06 2.70
C ASP A 475 26.18 -14.45 4.11
N HIS A 476 26.76 -13.25 4.27
CA HIS A 476 26.70 -12.49 5.51
C HIS A 476 25.26 -12.11 5.87
N TYR A 477 24.55 -11.39 4.98
CA TYR A 477 23.21 -10.88 5.25
C TYR A 477 22.13 -11.96 5.21
N LYS A 478 22.38 -13.08 4.53
CA LYS A 478 21.55 -14.28 4.68
C LYS A 478 21.42 -14.71 6.14
N ASN A 479 22.51 -14.64 6.90
CA ASN A 479 22.59 -15.08 8.29
C ASN A 479 22.44 -13.94 9.30
N ASN A 480 22.76 -12.71 8.89
CA ASN A 480 22.70 -11.49 9.70
C ASN A 480 21.86 -10.43 8.97
N PRO A 481 20.55 -10.68 8.75
CA PRO A 481 19.72 -9.76 7.99
C PRO A 481 19.57 -8.42 8.71
N ILE A 482 19.50 -7.35 7.94
CA ILE A 482 19.16 -6.01 8.44
C ILE A 482 17.72 -5.64 8.11
N TYR A 483 17.10 -4.80 8.94
CA TYR A 483 15.78 -4.24 8.66
C TYR A 483 15.89 -3.05 7.71
N ILE A 484 15.07 -3.05 6.67
CA ILE A 484 15.01 -2.01 5.64
C ILE A 484 13.56 -1.51 5.52
N ALA A 485 13.31 -0.29 5.98
CA ALA A 485 12.00 0.35 5.90
C ALA A 485 11.96 1.38 4.76
N LEU A 486 10.99 1.26 3.87
CA LEU A 486 10.78 2.19 2.76
C LEU A 486 9.72 3.22 3.14
N VAL A 487 10.08 4.47 3.35
CA VAL A 487 9.15 5.57 3.67
C VAL A 487 8.91 6.40 2.42
N GLY A 488 7.86 6.06 1.67
CA GLY A 488 7.54 6.72 0.40
C GLY A 488 6.62 5.89 -0.50
N ASP A 489 5.98 6.56 -1.45
CA ASP A 489 5.19 5.92 -2.51
C ASP A 489 6.07 5.38 -3.65
N ALA A 490 5.44 4.82 -4.69
CA ALA A 490 6.14 4.23 -5.83
C ALA A 490 6.71 5.25 -6.84
N VAL A 491 6.49 6.55 -6.68
CA VAL A 491 7.15 7.58 -7.50
C VAL A 491 8.48 7.95 -6.89
N VAL A 492 8.52 8.14 -5.57
CA VAL A 492 9.72 8.60 -4.87
C VAL A 492 10.62 7.47 -4.38
N LEU A 493 10.04 6.28 -4.16
CA LEU A 493 10.71 5.00 -3.87
C LEU A 493 10.09 3.87 -4.72
N PRO A 494 10.43 3.80 -6.02
CA PRO A 494 9.76 2.92 -6.99
C PRO A 494 9.89 1.43 -6.71
N GLN A 495 8.88 0.65 -7.08
CA GLN A 495 8.94 -0.81 -7.06
C GLN A 495 9.58 -1.31 -8.37
N ILE A 496 10.38 -2.38 -8.29
CA ILE A 496 10.79 -3.08 -9.51
C ILE A 496 9.61 -3.85 -10.09
N VAL A 497 9.55 -3.99 -11.41
CA VAL A 497 8.43 -4.67 -12.06
C VAL A 497 8.92 -5.90 -12.82
N TYR A 498 8.57 -7.08 -12.32
CA TYR A 498 8.86 -8.35 -13.00
C TYR A 498 7.83 -8.61 -14.09
N GLN A 499 8.26 -9.26 -15.19
CA GLN A 499 7.33 -9.69 -16.21
C GLN A 499 6.36 -10.72 -15.63
N ASN A 500 5.08 -10.57 -15.95
CA ASN A 500 4.02 -11.46 -15.51
C ASN A 500 3.38 -12.11 -16.74
N TYR A 501 3.30 -13.44 -16.79
CA TYR A 501 2.73 -14.12 -17.97
C TYR A 501 1.19 -14.10 -18.00
N MET A 502 0.53 -13.80 -16.87
CA MET A 502 -0.92 -13.65 -16.76
C MET A 502 -1.36 -12.20 -17.02
N GLU A 503 -0.58 -11.23 -16.53
CA GLU A 503 -0.80 -9.79 -16.73
C GLU A 503 0.47 -9.19 -17.37
N PRO A 504 0.75 -9.46 -18.66
CA PRO A 504 1.98 -9.04 -19.29
C PRO A 504 2.12 -7.51 -19.34
N ILE A 505 3.36 -7.06 -19.26
CA ILE A 505 3.73 -5.71 -19.66
C ILE A 505 3.67 -5.71 -21.20
N ASP A 506 2.59 -5.16 -21.76
CA ASP A 506 2.27 -5.20 -23.18
C ASP A 506 1.90 -3.79 -23.68
N GLU A 507 2.54 -3.35 -24.77
CA GLU A 507 2.28 -2.05 -25.40
C GLU A 507 1.07 -2.08 -26.35
N GLU A 508 0.76 -3.25 -26.92
CA GLU A 508 -0.33 -3.42 -27.89
C GLU A 508 -1.67 -3.60 -27.17
N ASP A 509 -1.67 -4.30 -26.04
CA ASP A 509 -2.85 -4.52 -25.19
C ASP A 509 -2.54 -4.28 -23.70
N PRO A 510 -2.23 -3.04 -23.28
CA PRO A 510 -1.92 -2.74 -21.89
C PRO A 510 -3.16 -2.93 -21.00
N PRO A 511 -3.04 -3.59 -19.84
CA PRO A 511 -4.13 -3.70 -18.86
C PRO A 511 -4.33 -2.37 -18.11
N ALA A 512 -4.84 -1.34 -18.79
CA ALA A 512 -4.94 0.04 -18.28
C ALA A 512 -5.76 0.20 -16.98
N TYR A 513 -6.57 -0.80 -16.62
CA TYR A 513 -7.35 -0.81 -15.40
C TYR A 513 -6.56 -1.30 -14.17
N THR A 514 -5.90 -2.46 -14.27
CA THR A 514 -5.18 -3.10 -13.15
C THR A 514 -3.66 -2.88 -13.17
N GLY A 515 -3.09 -2.52 -14.33
CA GLY A 515 -1.66 -2.44 -14.56
C GLY A 515 -1.02 -3.79 -14.90
N GLY A 516 0.06 -3.75 -15.68
CA GLY A 516 0.81 -4.93 -16.11
C GLY A 516 1.97 -5.26 -15.16
N GLY A 517 2.51 -6.47 -15.31
CA GLY A 517 3.65 -6.96 -14.54
C GLY A 517 3.37 -7.19 -13.06
N THR A 518 4.41 -7.56 -12.33
CA THR A 518 4.41 -7.75 -10.87
C THR A 518 5.33 -6.72 -10.22
N PRO A 519 4.81 -5.54 -9.81
CA PRO A 519 5.53 -4.59 -8.97
C PRO A 519 5.93 -5.24 -7.64
N SER A 520 7.17 -5.08 -7.20
CA SER A 520 7.67 -5.74 -6.00
C SER A 520 8.74 -4.93 -5.26
N ASP A 521 8.70 -5.00 -3.93
CA ASP A 521 9.74 -4.48 -3.04
C ASP A 521 10.87 -5.50 -2.78
N PHE A 522 10.79 -6.70 -3.36
CA PHE A 522 11.78 -7.77 -3.17
C PHE A 522 13.22 -7.31 -3.45
N ILE A 523 13.44 -6.46 -4.46
CA ILE A 523 14.76 -5.97 -4.86
C ILE A 523 15.51 -5.20 -3.76
N TYR A 524 14.79 -4.59 -2.82
CA TYR A 524 15.38 -3.85 -1.72
C TYR A 524 15.99 -4.76 -0.65
N GLY A 525 15.58 -6.03 -0.61
CA GLY A 525 16.08 -7.03 0.34
C GLY A 525 17.02 -8.05 -0.28
N ASN A 526 17.20 -8.02 -1.60
CA ASN A 526 18.02 -8.94 -2.37
C ASN A 526 19.41 -8.34 -2.60
N ILE A 527 20.45 -9.15 -2.64
CA ILE A 527 21.85 -8.69 -2.80
C ILE A 527 22.41 -9.00 -4.20
N ASP A 528 22.09 -10.15 -4.77
CA ASP A 528 22.74 -10.66 -5.98
C ASP A 528 21.77 -10.99 -7.13
N PRO A 529 20.81 -10.10 -7.47
CA PRO A 529 19.94 -10.34 -8.62
C PRO A 529 20.79 -10.47 -9.89
N ILE A 530 20.36 -11.28 -10.85
CA ILE A 530 20.99 -11.29 -12.17
C ILE A 530 20.77 -9.90 -12.81
N PRO A 531 21.83 -9.14 -13.14
CA PRO A 531 21.68 -7.77 -13.61
C PRO A 531 20.77 -7.67 -14.83
N TYR A 532 19.72 -6.86 -14.71
CA TYR A 532 18.72 -6.59 -15.75
C TYR A 532 17.87 -7.80 -16.20
N ASP A 533 17.84 -8.90 -15.43
CA ASP A 533 16.86 -9.97 -15.63
C ASP A 533 15.61 -9.72 -14.79
N TRP A 534 14.61 -9.12 -15.42
CA TRP A 534 13.29 -8.90 -14.83
C TRP A 534 12.24 -9.83 -15.43
N SER A 535 12.68 -10.99 -15.92
CA SER A 535 11.77 -11.99 -16.47
C SER A 535 10.87 -12.58 -15.38
N ASN A 536 9.81 -13.28 -15.81
CA ASN A 536 8.90 -13.95 -14.88
C ASN A 536 9.59 -15.03 -14.02
N LEU A 537 10.72 -15.57 -14.49
CA LEU A 537 11.49 -16.61 -13.80
C LEU A 537 12.86 -16.09 -13.37
N ALA A 538 12.99 -14.77 -13.14
CA ALA A 538 14.24 -14.16 -12.71
C ALA A 538 14.75 -14.82 -11.41
N ASN A 539 16.03 -15.20 -11.44
CA ASN A 539 16.75 -15.83 -10.35
C ASN A 539 17.92 -14.94 -9.89
N ASP A 540 18.63 -15.40 -8.87
CA ASP A 540 19.82 -14.75 -8.36
C ASP A 540 21.10 -15.42 -8.88
N THR A 541 22.22 -14.72 -8.73
CA THR A 541 23.52 -15.15 -9.21
C THR A 541 24.04 -16.38 -8.44
N TYR A 542 23.80 -16.45 -7.12
CA TYR A 542 24.33 -17.48 -6.23
C TYR A 542 23.26 -18.40 -5.63
N SER A 543 22.00 -18.33 -6.08
CA SER A 543 20.94 -19.27 -5.73
C SER A 543 20.06 -19.69 -6.91
N TYR A 544 19.59 -20.94 -6.88
CA TYR A 544 18.74 -21.49 -7.95
C TYR A 544 17.34 -20.85 -8.01
N TYR A 545 16.80 -20.46 -6.86
CA TYR A 545 15.57 -19.66 -6.73
C TYR A 545 15.95 -18.27 -6.21
N PRO A 546 15.13 -17.24 -6.48
CA PRO A 546 15.32 -15.93 -5.86
C PRO A 546 15.29 -16.06 -4.33
N TYR A 547 16.13 -15.27 -3.67
CA TYR A 547 16.36 -15.28 -2.24
C TYR A 547 16.46 -13.83 -1.72
N GLN A 548 15.76 -13.56 -0.62
CA GLN A 548 15.78 -12.27 0.03
C GLN A 548 16.70 -12.34 1.26
N GLU A 549 17.87 -11.74 1.19
CA GLU A 549 18.80 -11.70 2.31
C GLU A 549 18.25 -10.85 3.45
N ASN A 550 17.86 -9.62 3.18
CA ASN A 550 17.46 -8.61 4.17
C ASN A 550 15.95 -8.50 4.36
N ILE A 551 15.53 -7.87 5.45
CA ILE A 551 14.12 -7.75 5.83
C ILE A 551 13.57 -6.44 5.29
N VAL A 552 12.42 -6.48 4.59
CA VAL A 552 11.85 -5.30 3.93
C VAL A 552 10.40 -5.08 4.35
N GLY A 553 10.06 -3.83 4.63
CA GLY A 553 8.68 -3.35 4.79
C GLY A 553 8.55 -1.91 4.30
N ARG A 554 7.35 -1.54 3.83
CA ARG A 554 7.06 -0.19 3.31
C ARG A 554 6.09 0.55 4.22
N ILE A 555 6.51 1.73 4.66
CA ILE A 555 5.70 2.69 5.38
C ILE A 555 4.98 3.59 4.38
N ILE A 556 3.67 3.39 4.23
CA ILE A 556 2.81 4.14 3.32
C ILE A 556 1.42 4.36 3.94
N GLY A 557 0.77 5.44 3.53
CA GLY A 557 -0.58 5.85 3.92
C GLY A 557 -1.02 7.02 3.03
N TRP A 558 -2.15 7.65 3.35
CA TRP A 558 -2.68 8.73 2.53
C TRP A 558 -1.77 9.95 2.44
N ASP A 559 -1.17 10.32 3.57
CA ASP A 559 -0.29 11.46 3.73
C ASP A 559 0.58 11.28 5.00
N ALA A 560 1.31 12.33 5.37
CA ALA A 560 2.11 12.37 6.59
C ALA A 560 1.30 12.15 7.88
N GLN A 561 0.01 12.53 7.92
CA GLN A 561 -0.83 12.33 9.09
C GLN A 561 -1.06 10.84 9.30
N ASP A 562 -1.52 10.15 8.26
CA ASP A 562 -1.79 8.72 8.26
C ASP A 562 -0.54 7.89 8.56
N VAL A 563 0.60 8.26 7.97
CA VAL A 563 1.87 7.57 8.25
C VAL A 563 2.38 7.85 9.66
N SER A 564 2.21 9.08 10.19
CA SER A 564 2.56 9.34 11.59
C SER A 564 1.69 8.52 12.54
N ALA A 565 0.40 8.33 12.22
CA ALA A 565 -0.50 7.47 12.98
C ALA A 565 -0.03 6.00 12.93
N LEU A 566 0.32 5.49 11.75
CA LEU A 566 0.90 4.15 11.57
C LEU A 566 2.15 3.94 12.42
N VAL A 567 3.11 4.87 12.35
CA VAL A 567 4.36 4.80 13.11
C VAL A 567 4.11 4.84 14.63
N ASN A 568 3.24 5.72 15.12
CA ASN A 568 2.90 5.75 16.55
C ASN A 568 2.20 4.48 17.02
N ARG A 569 1.33 3.86 16.20
CA ARG A 569 0.71 2.57 16.53
C ARG A 569 1.75 1.46 16.70
N VAL A 570 2.83 1.49 15.92
CA VAL A 570 3.93 0.51 16.02
C VAL A 570 4.83 0.81 17.22
N VAL A 571 5.27 2.06 17.39
CA VAL A 571 6.17 2.46 18.48
C VAL A 571 5.53 2.22 19.85
N PHE A 572 4.24 2.52 19.99
CA PHE A 572 3.47 2.34 21.23
C PHE A 572 2.57 1.09 21.19
N TYR A 573 2.91 0.11 20.35
CA TYR A 573 2.07 -1.07 20.13
C TYR A 573 1.72 -1.80 21.43
N ASN A 574 2.70 -2.00 22.31
CA ASN A 574 2.50 -2.65 23.60
C ASN A 574 1.58 -1.84 24.53
N ASP A 575 1.84 -0.53 24.67
CA ASP A 575 1.00 0.39 25.47
C ASP A 575 -0.47 0.40 25.00
N ILE A 576 -0.69 0.22 23.69
CA ILE A 576 -2.03 0.14 23.10
C ILE A 576 -2.65 -1.23 23.36
N ILE A 577 -1.96 -2.31 22.98
CA ILE A 577 -2.56 -3.65 22.95
C ILE A 577 -2.88 -4.21 24.34
N GLU A 578 -2.12 -3.83 25.36
CA GLU A 578 -2.39 -4.21 26.75
C GLU A 578 -3.76 -3.72 27.24
N LYS A 579 -4.24 -2.59 26.70
CA LYS A 579 -5.54 -2.00 27.06
C LYS A 579 -6.72 -2.63 26.31
N LEU A 580 -6.47 -3.47 25.30
CA LEU A 580 -7.51 -3.99 24.40
C LEU A 580 -8.17 -5.30 24.86
N GLY A 581 -7.74 -5.88 25.99
CA GLY A 581 -8.38 -7.08 26.57
C GLY A 581 -8.50 -8.24 25.59
N ASP A 582 -9.65 -8.93 25.58
CA ASP A 582 -9.92 -10.11 24.73
C ASP A 582 -9.79 -9.86 23.21
N TRP A 583 -9.79 -8.59 22.77
CA TRP A 583 -9.59 -8.24 21.36
C TRP A 583 -8.27 -8.79 20.81
N LYS A 584 -7.19 -8.70 21.62
CA LYS A 584 -5.84 -9.14 21.20
C LYS A 584 -5.75 -10.65 20.99
N GLU A 585 -6.62 -11.41 21.66
CA GLU A 585 -6.70 -12.88 21.62
C GLU A 585 -7.55 -13.41 20.47
N THR A 586 -8.13 -12.53 19.65
CA THR A 586 -9.09 -12.91 18.62
C THR A 586 -8.50 -12.75 17.22
N ALA A 587 -8.68 -13.78 16.38
CA ALA A 587 -8.34 -13.75 14.96
C ALA A 587 -9.58 -13.89 14.07
N ALA A 588 -9.60 -13.18 12.94
CA ALA A 588 -10.64 -13.32 11.92
C ALA A 588 -10.08 -14.09 10.72
N ASN A 589 -10.84 -15.09 10.27
CA ASN A 589 -10.56 -15.88 9.08
C ASN A 589 -11.75 -15.76 8.12
N LEU A 590 -11.62 -14.83 7.16
CA LEU A 590 -12.68 -14.46 6.24
C LEU A 590 -12.34 -14.99 4.84
N VAL A 591 -13.16 -15.89 4.31
CA VAL A 591 -12.93 -16.51 3.01
C VAL A 591 -14.12 -16.24 2.09
N GLY A 592 -13.92 -15.41 1.09
CA GLY A 592 -14.91 -15.10 0.07
C GLY A 592 -15.22 -16.28 -0.86
N GLY A 593 -16.38 -16.22 -1.49
CA GLY A 593 -16.78 -17.16 -2.52
C GLY A 593 -16.10 -16.87 -3.85
N GLY A 594 -16.05 -17.88 -4.74
CA GLY A 594 -15.48 -17.73 -6.09
C GLY A 594 -14.00 -18.13 -6.22
N GLN A 595 -13.43 -18.71 -5.17
CA GLN A 595 -12.17 -19.47 -5.22
C GLN A 595 -12.35 -20.87 -5.83
N ASP A 596 -13.58 -21.34 -5.92
CA ASP A 596 -13.93 -22.64 -6.46
C ASP A 596 -14.05 -22.57 -7.99
N PHE A 597 -13.39 -23.49 -8.70
CA PHE A 597 -13.32 -23.49 -10.15
C PHE A 597 -13.66 -24.86 -10.73
N GLN A 598 -14.57 -24.91 -11.69
CA GLN A 598 -14.95 -26.13 -12.41
C GLN A 598 -14.88 -25.97 -13.93
N ARG A 599 -14.73 -27.10 -14.61
CA ARG A 599 -14.81 -27.28 -16.06
C ARG A 599 -15.99 -28.20 -16.45
N PRO A 600 -17.26 -27.78 -16.30
CA PRO A 600 -18.42 -28.61 -16.60
C PRO A 600 -18.67 -28.77 -18.11
N LEU A 601 -18.54 -30.00 -18.62
CA LEU A 601 -18.58 -30.33 -20.05
C LEU A 601 -19.86 -29.87 -20.78
N VAL A 602 -21.03 -30.25 -20.24
CA VAL A 602 -22.34 -29.93 -20.86
C VAL A 602 -22.54 -28.42 -21.00
N ARG A 603 -22.00 -27.65 -20.04
CA ARG A 603 -22.16 -26.20 -20.02
C ARG A 603 -21.28 -25.49 -21.02
N TYR A 604 -20.03 -25.93 -21.23
CA TYR A 604 -19.20 -25.42 -22.34
C TYR A 604 -19.87 -25.62 -23.68
N PHE A 605 -20.50 -26.77 -23.88
CA PHE A 605 -21.21 -27.04 -25.12
C PHE A 605 -22.32 -26.01 -25.36
N ILE A 606 -23.08 -25.64 -24.33
CA ILE A 606 -24.15 -24.64 -24.44
C ILE A 606 -23.58 -23.23 -24.59
N PHE A 607 -22.81 -22.74 -23.63
CA PHE A 607 -22.42 -21.32 -23.60
C PHE A 607 -21.23 -21.00 -24.50
N GLY A 608 -20.29 -21.92 -24.66
CA GLY A 608 -19.13 -21.72 -25.51
C GLY A 608 -19.32 -22.20 -26.95
N THR A 609 -19.85 -23.40 -27.16
CA THR A 609 -19.99 -23.98 -28.51
C THR A 609 -21.26 -23.51 -29.23
N LEU A 610 -22.41 -23.48 -28.55
CA LEU A 610 -23.69 -23.14 -29.16
C LEU A 610 -23.96 -21.62 -29.17
N LEU A 611 -23.68 -20.93 -28.06
CA LEU A 611 -24.03 -19.50 -27.89
C LEU A 611 -22.86 -18.52 -28.09
N GLY A 612 -21.61 -18.99 -28.06
CA GLY A 612 -20.42 -18.12 -28.22
C GLY A 612 -20.24 -17.07 -27.11
N LEU A 613 -20.85 -17.27 -25.94
CA LEU A 613 -20.88 -16.31 -24.82
C LEU A 613 -19.70 -16.49 -23.84
N THR A 614 -18.95 -17.57 -23.95
CA THR A 614 -17.79 -17.88 -23.10
C THR A 614 -16.69 -18.55 -23.93
N PRO A 615 -15.41 -18.20 -23.76
CA PRO A 615 -14.32 -18.89 -24.45
C PRO A 615 -14.31 -20.40 -24.17
N ARG A 616 -14.01 -21.21 -25.19
CA ARG A 616 -14.05 -22.68 -25.07
C ARG A 616 -12.95 -23.20 -24.14
N GLY A 617 -13.35 -23.85 -23.04
CA GLY A 617 -12.43 -24.60 -22.17
C GLY A 617 -11.90 -23.87 -20.94
N GLU A 618 -12.35 -22.62 -20.70
CA GLU A 618 -12.00 -21.80 -19.53
C GLU A 618 -12.72 -22.23 -18.24
N PRO A 619 -12.01 -22.45 -17.12
CA PRO A 619 -12.64 -22.79 -15.85
C PRO A 619 -13.64 -21.71 -15.42
N MET A 620 -14.78 -22.12 -14.90
CA MET A 620 -15.82 -21.20 -14.42
C MET A 620 -15.88 -21.24 -12.91
N LYS A 621 -16.15 -20.08 -12.29
CA LYS A 621 -16.34 -19.98 -10.84
C LYS A 621 -17.57 -20.79 -10.42
N TYR A 622 -17.33 -21.89 -9.72
CA TYR A 622 -18.37 -22.84 -9.38
C TYR A 622 -17.97 -23.65 -8.15
N TRP A 623 -18.87 -23.73 -7.17
CA TRP A 623 -18.62 -24.38 -5.89
C TRP A 623 -18.05 -25.79 -6.03
N THR A 624 -16.89 -26.05 -5.42
CA THR A 624 -16.29 -27.38 -5.22
C THR A 624 -16.14 -27.71 -3.73
N GLY A 625 -16.29 -26.71 -2.86
CA GLY A 625 -15.99 -26.74 -1.44
C GLY A 625 -14.54 -26.39 -1.13
N TYR A 626 -13.71 -26.04 -2.12
CA TYR A 626 -12.30 -25.74 -1.94
C TYR A 626 -12.08 -24.59 -0.94
N GLY A 627 -12.75 -23.45 -1.14
CA GLY A 627 -12.61 -22.29 -0.25
C GLY A 627 -13.02 -22.59 1.19
N GLU A 628 -14.12 -23.33 1.37
CA GLU A 628 -14.60 -23.76 2.70
C GLU A 628 -13.56 -24.66 3.40
N MET A 629 -12.94 -25.59 2.68
CA MET A 629 -11.91 -26.48 3.25
C MET A 629 -10.63 -25.71 3.57
N CYS A 630 -10.23 -24.75 2.74
CA CYS A 630 -9.10 -23.86 3.01
C CYS A 630 -9.34 -22.99 4.25
N MET A 631 -10.55 -22.45 4.43
CA MET A 631 -10.94 -21.71 5.65
C MET A 631 -10.74 -22.59 6.88
N LYS A 632 -11.37 -23.77 6.92
CA LYS A 632 -11.27 -24.72 8.04
C LYS A 632 -9.81 -25.13 8.31
N ARG A 633 -9.03 -25.38 7.27
CA ARG A 633 -7.59 -25.68 7.40
C ARG A 633 -6.84 -24.53 8.06
N THR A 634 -7.02 -23.30 7.59
CA THR A 634 -6.36 -22.12 8.16
C THR A 634 -6.70 -21.97 9.64
N THR A 635 -7.95 -22.19 10.03
CA THR A 635 -8.34 -22.17 11.44
C THR A 635 -7.66 -23.25 12.26
N GLU A 636 -7.76 -24.52 11.83
CA GLU A 636 -7.33 -25.66 12.66
C GLU A 636 -5.82 -25.90 12.63
N LYS A 637 -5.13 -25.50 11.56
CA LYS A 637 -3.70 -25.77 11.35
C LYS A 637 -2.81 -24.53 11.46
N VAL A 638 -3.39 -23.33 11.51
CA VAL A 638 -2.62 -22.08 11.63
C VAL A 638 -3.08 -21.28 12.84
N LEU A 639 -4.30 -20.74 12.83
CA LEU A 639 -4.72 -19.74 13.82
C LEU A 639 -4.99 -20.31 15.22
N LYS A 640 -5.64 -21.47 15.34
CA LYS A 640 -5.84 -22.12 16.65
C LYS A 640 -4.53 -22.59 17.28
N PRO A 641 -3.59 -23.21 16.55
CA PRO A 641 -2.26 -23.50 17.07
C PRO A 641 -1.48 -22.27 17.56
N MET A 642 -1.75 -21.09 16.98
CA MET A 642 -1.23 -19.80 17.49
C MET A 642 -1.92 -19.30 18.77
N GLY A 643 -2.89 -20.04 19.31
CA GLY A 643 -3.60 -19.71 20.55
C GLY A 643 -4.79 -18.74 20.39
N PHE A 644 -5.13 -18.32 19.17
CA PHE A 644 -6.22 -17.38 18.95
C PHE A 644 -7.62 -18.01 19.11
N LYS A 645 -8.57 -17.22 19.59
CA LYS A 645 -10.00 -17.42 19.37
C LYS A 645 -10.34 -17.02 17.94
N VAL A 646 -10.72 -17.99 17.11
CA VAL A 646 -10.95 -17.75 15.68
C VAL A 646 -12.42 -17.47 15.38
N LEU A 647 -12.69 -16.38 14.66
CA LEU A 647 -13.97 -16.03 14.07
C LEU A 647 -13.91 -16.35 12.58
N GLU A 648 -14.80 -17.22 12.10
CA GLU A 648 -14.82 -17.70 10.71
C GLU A 648 -16.04 -17.17 9.98
N ALA A 649 -15.87 -16.69 8.75
CA ALA A 649 -16.98 -16.37 7.87
C ALA A 649 -16.67 -16.79 6.43
N TYR A 650 -17.66 -17.35 5.75
CA TYR A 650 -17.53 -17.83 4.37
C TYR A 650 -18.51 -17.14 3.42
N ASP A 651 -18.05 -16.81 2.21
CA ASP A 651 -18.86 -16.31 1.11
C ASP A 651 -19.63 -15.02 1.51
N ALA A 652 -20.96 -14.99 1.37
CA ALA A 652 -21.75 -13.82 1.72
C ALA A 652 -21.70 -13.45 3.22
N GLU A 653 -21.44 -14.41 4.11
CA GLU A 653 -21.23 -14.14 5.54
C GLU A 653 -19.98 -13.28 5.78
N ALA A 654 -18.97 -13.44 4.92
CA ALA A 654 -17.70 -12.71 4.99
C ALA A 654 -17.79 -11.28 4.44
N ALA A 655 -18.91 -10.87 3.83
CA ALA A 655 -19.10 -9.50 3.35
C ALA A 655 -18.90 -8.48 4.48
N LEU A 656 -18.54 -7.25 4.13
CA LEU A 656 -18.34 -6.22 5.15
C LEU A 656 -19.68 -5.81 5.79
N CYS A 657 -20.70 -5.55 4.98
CA CYS A 657 -22.02 -5.10 5.43
C CYS A 657 -23.14 -5.93 4.80
N GLY A 658 -24.28 -6.03 5.50
CA GLY A 658 -25.53 -6.57 4.95
C GLY A 658 -26.61 -5.51 4.77
N TYR A 659 -27.64 -5.82 4.00
CA TYR A 659 -28.79 -4.93 3.74
C TYR A 659 -29.79 -4.93 4.91
N SER A 660 -30.38 -3.78 5.20
CA SER A 660 -31.49 -3.68 6.15
C SER A 660 -32.76 -4.30 5.57
N ASP A 661 -33.72 -4.61 6.45
CA ASP A 661 -35.06 -5.02 6.04
C ASP A 661 -35.75 -3.96 5.18
N GLU A 662 -35.56 -2.70 5.54
CA GLU A 662 -36.09 -1.56 4.80
C GLU A 662 -35.49 -1.49 3.39
N ALA A 663 -34.16 -1.65 3.27
CA ALA A 663 -33.44 -1.68 2.00
C ALA A 663 -33.96 -2.81 1.10
N LEU A 664 -34.06 -4.03 1.64
CA LEU A 664 -34.55 -5.19 0.88
C LEU A 664 -36.01 -5.01 0.45
N ASN A 665 -36.85 -4.38 1.28
CA ASN A 665 -38.24 -4.04 0.95
C ASN A 665 -38.32 -2.95 -0.13
N LYS A 666 -37.45 -1.94 -0.09
CA LYS A 666 -37.32 -0.91 -1.15
C LYS A 666 -36.92 -1.56 -2.49
N ILE A 667 -35.90 -2.41 -2.49
CA ILE A 667 -35.46 -3.17 -3.67
C ILE A 667 -36.62 -4.00 -4.22
N LYS A 668 -37.34 -4.74 -3.37
CA LYS A 668 -38.51 -5.53 -3.79
C LYS A 668 -39.59 -4.68 -4.46
N LYS A 669 -39.81 -3.45 -4.00
CA LYS A 669 -40.87 -2.56 -4.51
C LYS A 669 -40.48 -1.75 -5.74
N SER A 670 -39.19 -1.68 -6.08
CA SER A 670 -38.61 -0.84 -7.14
C SER A 670 -39.16 -1.10 -8.54
N SER A 671 -39.51 -2.34 -8.89
CA SER A 671 -40.02 -2.69 -10.22
C SER A 671 -41.05 -3.81 -10.16
N LEU A 672 -41.84 -3.96 -11.23
CA LEU A 672 -42.82 -5.05 -11.33
C LEU A 672 -42.16 -6.44 -11.21
N LEU A 673 -41.00 -6.63 -11.87
CA LEU A 673 -40.25 -7.88 -11.80
C LEU A 673 -39.72 -8.15 -10.39
N ASN A 674 -39.21 -7.13 -9.69
CA ASN A 674 -38.77 -7.29 -8.31
C ASN A 674 -39.94 -7.63 -7.38
N ARG A 675 -41.13 -7.04 -7.58
CA ARG A 675 -42.32 -7.36 -6.76
C ARG A 675 -42.73 -8.83 -6.89
N ILE A 676 -42.54 -9.42 -8.08
CA ILE A 676 -42.92 -10.80 -8.37
C ILE A 676 -41.81 -11.78 -7.99
N PHE A 677 -40.55 -11.48 -8.31
CA PHE A 677 -39.46 -12.44 -8.27
C PHE A 677 -38.44 -12.18 -7.15
N PHE A 678 -38.28 -10.96 -6.65
CA PHE A 678 -37.33 -10.69 -5.56
C PHE A 678 -37.90 -11.15 -4.22
N ARG A 679 -37.35 -12.25 -3.67
CA ARG A 679 -37.79 -12.83 -2.40
C ARG A 679 -37.00 -12.27 -1.22
N GLU A 680 -37.53 -11.19 -0.63
CA GLU A 680 -36.95 -10.51 0.54
C GLU A 680 -36.57 -11.45 1.69
N SER A 681 -37.44 -12.38 2.09
CA SER A 681 -37.15 -13.32 3.20
C SER A 681 -35.99 -14.28 2.91
N TYR A 682 -35.73 -14.55 1.63
CA TYR A 682 -34.56 -15.33 1.22
C TYR A 682 -33.29 -14.47 1.20
N MET A 683 -33.38 -13.27 0.62
CA MET A 683 -32.25 -12.33 0.56
C MET A 683 -31.78 -11.91 1.95
N ARG A 684 -32.70 -11.73 2.90
CA ARG A 684 -32.40 -11.46 4.30
C ARG A 684 -31.51 -12.52 4.95
N LYS A 685 -31.69 -13.80 4.58
CA LYS A 685 -30.86 -14.90 5.08
C LYS A 685 -29.50 -14.99 4.39
N LEU A 686 -29.39 -14.45 3.18
CA LEU A 686 -28.17 -14.55 2.35
C LEU A 686 -27.23 -13.35 2.58
N ILE A 687 -27.79 -12.13 2.61
CA ILE A 687 -27.02 -10.88 2.65
C ILE A 687 -27.69 -9.79 3.52
N GLY A 688 -28.61 -10.18 4.41
CA GLY A 688 -29.18 -9.26 5.39
C GLY A 688 -28.17 -8.88 6.49
N ARG A 689 -28.42 -7.78 7.20
CA ARG A 689 -27.54 -7.30 8.29
C ARG A 689 -27.15 -8.38 9.31
N ASP A 690 -28.09 -9.26 9.67
CA ASP A 690 -27.84 -10.32 10.66
C ASP A 690 -27.09 -11.53 10.09
N ALA A 691 -27.11 -11.70 8.76
CA ALA A 691 -26.44 -12.81 8.06
C ALA A 691 -24.95 -12.52 7.83
N VAL A 692 -24.58 -11.25 7.67
CA VAL A 692 -23.21 -10.81 7.40
C VAL A 692 -22.43 -10.59 8.70
N LYS A 693 -21.14 -10.95 8.72
CA LYS A 693 -20.28 -10.90 9.90
C LYS A 693 -18.98 -10.13 9.72
N GLY A 694 -18.55 -9.85 8.49
CA GLY A 694 -17.23 -9.30 8.19
C GLY A 694 -16.84 -8.07 9.01
N ARG A 695 -17.69 -7.01 9.02
CA ARG A 695 -17.44 -5.79 9.83
C ARG A 695 -17.26 -6.07 11.31
N GLU A 696 -18.12 -6.93 11.88
CA GLU A 696 -18.04 -7.28 13.30
C GLU A 696 -16.73 -8.01 13.60
N TYR A 697 -16.35 -8.97 12.76
CA TYR A 697 -15.21 -9.83 12.99
C TYR A 697 -13.89 -9.05 12.87
N ILE A 698 -13.70 -8.25 11.81
CA ILE A 698 -12.47 -7.45 11.68
C ILE A 698 -12.31 -6.43 12.82
N LYS A 699 -13.40 -5.81 13.30
CA LYS A 699 -13.32 -4.86 14.42
C LYS A 699 -12.96 -5.53 15.73
N LYS A 700 -13.24 -6.83 15.87
CA LYS A 700 -12.99 -7.62 17.09
C LYS A 700 -11.66 -8.38 17.05
N SER A 701 -10.88 -8.28 15.99
CA SER A 701 -9.70 -9.13 15.78
C SER A 701 -8.41 -8.35 15.64
N ASN A 702 -7.38 -8.85 16.33
CA ASN A 702 -6.00 -8.42 16.22
C ASN A 702 -5.28 -9.01 15.00
N PHE A 703 -5.62 -10.25 14.66
CA PHE A 703 -5.01 -10.98 13.56
C PHE A 703 -6.05 -11.29 12.50
N ILE A 704 -5.86 -10.88 11.25
CA ILE A 704 -6.90 -10.96 10.22
C ILE A 704 -6.34 -11.60 8.96
N TRP A 705 -6.93 -12.71 8.56
CA TRP A 705 -6.76 -13.32 7.24
C TRP A 705 -8.02 -13.08 6.41
N ILE A 706 -7.88 -12.44 5.25
CA ILE A 706 -8.96 -12.26 4.29
C ILE A 706 -8.53 -12.80 2.94
N ASN A 707 -9.31 -13.68 2.35
CA ASN A 707 -9.15 -14.09 0.96
C ASN A 707 -10.42 -13.80 0.17
N ALA A 708 -10.33 -12.96 -0.86
CA ALA A 708 -11.47 -12.49 -1.64
C ALA A 708 -11.06 -12.08 -3.05
N HIS A 709 -12.03 -11.82 -3.94
CA HIS A 709 -11.72 -11.19 -5.23
C HIS A 709 -11.48 -9.70 -5.04
N GLY A 710 -10.59 -9.08 -5.80
CA GLY A 710 -10.28 -7.68 -5.56
C GLY A 710 -9.65 -6.99 -6.74
N ASN A 711 -9.51 -5.69 -6.56
CA ASN A 711 -8.73 -4.79 -7.40
C ASN A 711 -8.06 -3.74 -6.49
N GLN A 712 -7.32 -2.80 -7.06
CA GLN A 712 -6.64 -1.74 -6.31
C GLN A 712 -7.56 -0.92 -5.39
N HIS A 713 -8.88 -0.86 -5.64
CA HIS A 713 -9.83 -0.05 -4.88
C HIS A 713 -10.64 -0.79 -3.83
N ALA A 714 -10.88 -2.10 -4.03
CA ALA A 714 -11.82 -2.85 -3.22
C ALA A 714 -11.58 -4.37 -3.32
N PHE A 715 -12.09 -5.11 -2.33
CA PHE A 715 -12.24 -6.56 -2.43
C PHE A 715 -13.64 -7.03 -2.00
N ILE A 716 -14.11 -8.05 -2.72
CA ILE A 716 -15.49 -8.53 -2.79
C ILE A 716 -15.50 -9.97 -2.26
N ALA A 717 -16.12 -10.17 -1.10
CA ALA A 717 -16.20 -11.48 -0.45
C ALA A 717 -17.35 -12.37 -0.97
N PRO A 718 -18.58 -11.90 -1.24
CA PRO A 718 -19.62 -12.70 -1.86
C PRO A 718 -19.21 -13.21 -3.23
N GLY A 719 -19.37 -14.52 -3.42
CA GLY A 719 -19.06 -15.21 -4.66
C GLY A 719 -20.26 -15.43 -5.56
N PRO A 720 -20.19 -16.45 -6.44
CA PRO A 720 -21.25 -16.79 -7.39
C PRO A 720 -22.63 -17.04 -6.75
N SER A 721 -22.68 -17.40 -5.46
CA SER A 721 -23.91 -17.58 -4.69
C SER A 721 -24.73 -16.29 -4.60
N LEU A 722 -24.12 -15.13 -4.42
CA LEU A 722 -24.84 -13.87 -4.40
C LEU A 722 -25.16 -13.40 -5.82
N VAL A 723 -24.23 -13.57 -6.75
CA VAL A 723 -24.40 -13.18 -8.17
C VAL A 723 -25.62 -13.85 -8.81
N ALA A 724 -25.84 -15.14 -8.53
CA ALA A 724 -26.99 -15.89 -9.04
C ALA A 724 -28.31 -15.66 -8.27
N ALA A 725 -28.28 -14.90 -7.17
CA ALA A 725 -29.46 -14.58 -6.37
C ALA A 725 -30.27 -13.40 -6.98
N GLY A 726 -31.16 -12.78 -6.21
CA GLY A 726 -31.97 -11.64 -6.65
C GLY A 726 -33.19 -11.99 -7.53
N PHE A 727 -33.27 -13.21 -8.07
CA PHE A 727 -34.43 -13.68 -8.83
C PHE A 727 -34.96 -15.03 -8.29
N GLY A 728 -36.19 -15.02 -7.79
CA GLY A 728 -36.88 -16.18 -7.22
C GLY A 728 -36.48 -16.54 -5.80
N GLY A 729 -36.90 -17.75 -5.39
CA GLY A 729 -36.57 -18.33 -4.09
C GLY A 729 -35.42 -19.34 -4.17
N PRO A 730 -35.15 -20.10 -3.08
CA PRO A 730 -33.99 -21.00 -2.99
C PRO A 730 -33.94 -22.07 -4.11
N ILE A 731 -35.09 -22.55 -4.58
CA ILE A 731 -35.15 -23.53 -5.68
C ILE A 731 -34.68 -22.90 -6.99
N LEU A 732 -35.23 -21.72 -7.32
CA LEU A 732 -34.84 -21.02 -8.53
C LEU A 732 -33.38 -20.58 -8.44
N HIS A 733 -32.93 -20.07 -7.29
CA HIS A 733 -31.53 -19.73 -7.08
C HIS A 733 -30.60 -20.94 -7.33
N LYS A 734 -30.92 -22.14 -6.86
CA LYS A 734 -30.14 -23.36 -7.19
C LYS A 734 -30.08 -23.65 -8.68
N ILE A 735 -31.16 -23.40 -9.41
CA ILE A 735 -31.20 -23.55 -10.88
C ILE A 735 -30.36 -22.45 -11.53
N LEU A 736 -30.52 -21.20 -11.10
CA LEU A 736 -29.76 -20.07 -11.62
C LEU A 736 -28.28 -20.25 -11.34
N LEU A 737 -27.84 -20.74 -10.18
CA LEU A 737 -26.44 -21.09 -9.93
C LEU A 737 -25.88 -22.02 -11.01
N GLN A 738 -26.67 -22.96 -11.50
CA GLN A 738 -26.27 -23.90 -12.55
C GLN A 738 -26.27 -23.27 -13.96
N ILE A 739 -26.92 -22.11 -14.18
CA ILE A 739 -27.21 -21.56 -15.51
C ILE A 739 -26.70 -20.12 -15.71
N VAL A 740 -26.99 -19.22 -14.76
CA VAL A 740 -26.82 -17.77 -14.85
C VAL A 740 -25.45 -17.22 -14.46
N PRO A 741 -24.71 -17.72 -13.45
CA PRO A 741 -23.57 -16.97 -12.93
C PRO A 741 -22.40 -16.81 -13.91
N ASN A 742 -22.45 -17.31 -15.14
CA ASN A 742 -21.26 -17.43 -15.98
C ASN A 742 -21.22 -16.51 -17.20
N ILE A 743 -22.02 -15.43 -17.25
CA ILE A 743 -21.66 -14.30 -18.11
C ILE A 743 -20.41 -13.66 -17.49
N MET A 744 -19.36 -13.46 -18.30
CA MET A 744 -18.04 -13.02 -17.85
C MET A 744 -17.39 -13.90 -16.76
N GLY A 745 -17.62 -15.22 -16.77
CA GLY A 745 -16.86 -16.18 -15.94
C GLY A 745 -17.23 -16.28 -14.45
N GLY A 746 -18.36 -15.71 -14.01
CA GLY A 746 -18.77 -15.78 -12.60
C GLY A 746 -19.37 -14.50 -12.04
N PHE A 747 -19.28 -13.41 -12.81
CA PHE A 747 -19.36 -12.06 -12.25
C PHE A 747 -20.63 -11.30 -12.60
N VAL A 748 -21.44 -11.73 -13.57
CA VAL A 748 -22.67 -11.01 -13.94
C VAL A 748 -23.90 -11.89 -13.76
N GLY A 749 -24.86 -11.41 -12.97
CA GLY A 749 -26.11 -12.09 -12.67
C GLY A 749 -27.09 -11.16 -11.94
N PRO A 750 -28.36 -11.56 -11.74
CA PRO A 750 -29.40 -10.71 -11.17
C PRO A 750 -29.05 -10.15 -9.79
N GLY A 751 -28.23 -10.88 -9.02
CA GLY A 751 -27.77 -10.43 -7.70
C GLY A 751 -26.42 -9.72 -7.69
N TYR A 752 -25.74 -9.53 -8.82
CA TYR A 752 -24.39 -8.92 -8.85
C TYR A 752 -24.34 -7.55 -8.16
N SER A 753 -25.25 -6.63 -8.46
CA SER A 753 -25.26 -5.31 -7.81
C SER A 753 -25.38 -5.38 -6.29
N LEU A 754 -25.87 -6.48 -5.71
CA LEU A 754 -25.94 -6.65 -4.26
C LEU A 754 -24.57 -6.89 -3.61
N SER A 755 -23.52 -7.21 -4.38
CA SER A 755 -22.15 -7.33 -3.87
C SER A 755 -21.47 -5.97 -3.63
N SER A 756 -22.20 -4.85 -3.73
CA SER A 756 -21.72 -3.51 -3.34
C SER A 756 -21.59 -3.34 -1.82
N SER A 757 -21.82 -4.39 -1.03
CA SER A 757 -21.82 -4.38 0.42
C SER A 757 -20.48 -4.84 1.03
N ASP A 758 -19.39 -4.60 0.31
CA ASP A 758 -18.06 -5.18 0.53
C ASP A 758 -17.00 -4.17 1.00
N TYR A 759 -15.74 -4.58 0.97
CA TYR A 759 -14.59 -3.83 1.45
C TYR A 759 -14.09 -2.87 0.37
N ASP A 760 -14.79 -1.75 0.21
CA ASP A 760 -14.34 -0.59 -0.58
C ASP A 760 -13.80 0.53 0.32
N THR A 761 -13.04 1.46 -0.25
CA THR A 761 -12.49 2.60 0.50
C THR A 761 -13.57 3.41 1.21
N ARG A 762 -14.70 3.69 0.55
CA ARG A 762 -15.88 4.40 1.10
C ARG A 762 -16.44 3.77 2.37
N SER A 763 -16.34 2.45 2.51
CA SER A 763 -16.89 1.67 3.62
C SER A 763 -15.85 1.34 4.69
N VAL A 764 -14.59 1.15 4.29
CA VAL A 764 -13.47 0.81 5.19
C VAL A 764 -12.90 2.04 5.86
N GLU A 765 -12.82 3.19 5.17
CA GLU A 765 -12.21 4.42 5.68
C GLU A 765 -12.77 4.84 7.04
N ASN A 766 -14.07 4.61 7.27
CA ASN A 766 -14.76 5.02 8.49
C ASN A 766 -14.80 3.90 9.57
N LEU A 767 -14.12 2.78 9.36
CA LEU A 767 -14.04 1.72 10.36
C LEU A 767 -13.13 2.12 11.52
N GLU A 768 -13.41 1.53 12.67
CA GLU A 768 -12.66 1.76 13.90
C GLU A 768 -11.91 0.48 14.24
N LEU A 769 -10.77 0.26 13.58
CA LEU A 769 -9.93 -0.91 13.81
C LEU A 769 -8.95 -0.65 14.96
N GLY A 770 -8.52 -1.71 15.66
CA GLY A 770 -7.33 -1.65 16.51
C GLY A 770 -6.05 -1.80 15.67
N PRO A 771 -4.86 -1.78 16.29
CA PRO A 771 -3.57 -1.95 15.60
C PRO A 771 -3.37 -3.40 15.11
N SER A 772 -4.24 -3.89 14.24
CA SER A 772 -4.24 -5.28 13.77
C SER A 772 -3.15 -5.55 12.73
N PHE A 773 -2.70 -6.81 12.66
CA PHE A 773 -2.06 -7.37 11.49
C PHE A 773 -3.11 -7.93 10.51
N ILE A 774 -2.99 -7.61 9.22
CA ILE A 774 -3.92 -8.06 8.18
C ILE A 774 -3.16 -8.69 7.00
N TRP A 775 -3.56 -9.89 6.58
CA TRP A 775 -3.17 -10.44 5.28
C TRP A 775 -4.37 -10.41 4.34
N ILE A 776 -4.22 -9.74 3.19
CA ILE A 776 -5.22 -9.67 2.13
C ILE A 776 -4.73 -10.51 0.95
N GLU A 777 -5.30 -11.69 0.84
CA GLU A 777 -5.12 -12.61 -0.28
C GLU A 777 -6.12 -12.25 -1.39
N SER A 778 -5.74 -11.29 -2.24
CA SER A 778 -6.63 -10.75 -3.27
C SER A 778 -5.87 -10.03 -4.39
N CYS A 779 -6.40 -10.09 -5.61
CA CYS A 779 -5.76 -9.56 -6.81
C CYS A 779 -5.56 -8.04 -6.75
N THR A 780 -4.34 -7.57 -6.99
CA THR A 780 -3.94 -6.15 -7.20
C THR A 780 -4.27 -5.18 -6.06
N VAL A 781 -4.79 -5.66 -4.93
CA VAL A 781 -5.21 -4.82 -3.81
C VAL A 781 -4.02 -4.06 -3.23
N GLY A 782 -2.84 -4.66 -3.20
CA GLY A 782 -1.58 -4.07 -2.76
C GLY A 782 -0.84 -3.31 -3.86
N ARG A 783 -1.47 -2.88 -4.95
CA ARG A 783 -0.81 -2.03 -5.97
C ARG A 783 -0.77 -0.58 -5.50
N ILE A 784 0.36 0.11 -5.72
CA ILE A 784 0.57 1.49 -5.25
C ILE A 784 1.04 2.46 -6.34
N GLU A 785 1.61 1.96 -7.43
CA GLU A 785 2.02 2.80 -8.54
C GLU A 785 0.81 3.28 -9.34
N GLY A 786 0.70 4.58 -9.57
CA GLY A 786 -0.41 5.14 -10.34
C GLY A 786 -1.78 5.09 -9.65
N VAL A 787 -1.85 4.63 -8.40
CA VAL A 787 -3.07 4.55 -7.57
C VAL A 787 -3.02 5.67 -6.54
N TYR A 788 -4.01 6.56 -6.57
CA TYR A 788 -4.07 7.66 -5.62
C TYR A 788 -4.29 7.11 -4.19
N PRO A 789 -3.61 7.60 -3.14
CA PRO A 789 -3.62 6.93 -1.83
C PRO A 789 -5.02 6.71 -1.24
N THR A 790 -5.93 7.68 -1.40
CA THR A 790 -7.30 7.60 -0.85
C THR A 790 -8.21 6.64 -1.60
N GLU A 791 -7.86 6.27 -2.84
CA GLU A 791 -8.61 5.27 -3.61
C GLU A 791 -8.09 3.85 -3.40
N SER A 792 -7.01 3.66 -2.64
CA SER A 792 -6.40 2.35 -2.40
C SER A 792 -7.13 1.57 -1.31
N GLY A 793 -7.63 0.38 -1.66
CA GLY A 793 -8.41 -0.48 -0.78
C GLY A 793 -7.67 -0.91 0.49
N PHE A 794 -6.38 -1.26 0.39
CA PHE A 794 -5.60 -1.65 1.57
C PHE A 794 -5.18 -0.44 2.42
N GLN A 795 -4.88 0.71 1.80
CA GLN A 795 -4.51 1.91 2.58
C GLN A 795 -5.69 2.42 3.40
N ALA A 796 -6.94 2.20 2.97
CA ALA A 796 -8.11 2.46 3.79
C ALA A 796 -8.09 1.68 5.13
N PHE A 797 -7.52 0.47 5.18
CA PHE A 797 -7.33 -0.27 6.43
C PHE A 797 -6.24 0.35 7.32
N ILE A 798 -5.14 0.84 6.72
CA ILE A 798 -4.10 1.59 7.44
C ILE A 798 -4.71 2.86 8.04
N HIS A 799 -5.50 3.60 7.27
CA HIS A 799 -6.24 4.77 7.73
C HIS A 799 -7.21 4.43 8.89
N ALA A 800 -7.93 3.31 8.76
CA ALA A 800 -8.90 2.86 9.77
C ALA A 800 -8.27 2.35 11.08
N GLY A 801 -6.97 2.05 11.09
CA GLY A 801 -6.21 1.74 12.32
C GLY A 801 -5.26 0.55 12.25
N ALA A 802 -5.14 -0.18 11.13
CA ALA A 802 -4.23 -1.32 11.03
C ALA A 802 -2.77 -0.93 11.28
N ALA A 803 -1.99 -1.83 11.88
CA ALA A 803 -0.57 -1.62 12.19
C ALA A 803 0.36 -2.20 11.12
N ALA A 804 -0.07 -3.24 10.41
CA ALA A 804 0.65 -3.78 9.26
C ALA A 804 -0.30 -4.58 8.36
N ILE A 805 -0.03 -4.55 7.05
CA ILE A 805 -0.79 -5.28 6.03
C ILE A 805 0.16 -6.01 5.07
N VAL A 806 -0.16 -7.24 4.72
CA VAL A 806 0.43 -7.93 3.54
C VAL A 806 -0.63 -8.01 2.45
N ALA A 807 -0.30 -7.56 1.24
CA ALA A 807 -1.21 -7.59 0.10
C ALA A 807 -0.46 -7.79 -1.23
N SER A 808 -1.15 -8.34 -2.24
CA SER A 808 -0.60 -8.60 -3.57
C SER A 808 -0.70 -7.39 -4.50
N SER A 809 0.38 -7.09 -5.21
CA SER A 809 0.45 -6.02 -6.22
C SER A 809 -0.13 -6.42 -7.60
N THR A 810 -0.43 -7.70 -7.84
CA THR A 810 -0.87 -8.22 -9.16
C THR A 810 -1.99 -9.25 -8.99
N GLY A 811 -2.45 -9.86 -10.08
CA GLY A 811 -3.39 -10.99 -10.03
C GLY A 811 -2.87 -12.15 -9.17
N SER A 812 -3.47 -12.34 -7.98
CA SER A 812 -3.09 -13.42 -7.06
C SER A 812 -3.39 -14.81 -7.56
N ASN A 813 -2.43 -15.72 -7.34
CA ASN A 813 -2.58 -17.12 -7.71
C ASN A 813 -3.28 -17.90 -6.61
N ILE A 814 -4.46 -18.42 -6.93
CA ILE A 814 -5.16 -19.35 -6.05
C ILE A 814 -4.89 -20.76 -6.57
N ALA A 815 -4.44 -21.67 -5.71
CA ALA A 815 -4.33 -23.08 -6.06
C ALA A 815 -5.69 -23.55 -6.59
N GLY A 816 -5.70 -24.01 -7.85
CA GLY A 816 -6.92 -24.23 -8.62
C GLY A 816 -8.03 -24.81 -7.76
N GLY A 817 -9.21 -24.17 -7.80
CA GLY A 817 -10.34 -24.39 -6.89
C GLY A 817 -11.03 -25.74 -7.01
N TYR A 818 -10.29 -26.83 -6.89
CA TYR A 818 -10.73 -28.21 -6.97
C TYR A 818 -10.25 -28.99 -5.74
N LEU A 819 -10.97 -30.07 -5.42
CA LEU A 819 -10.61 -31.01 -4.37
C LEU A 819 -10.16 -32.35 -4.96
N GLU A 820 -9.35 -33.09 -4.22
CA GLU A 820 -8.94 -34.45 -4.60
C GLU A 820 -9.96 -35.49 -4.12
N PRO A 821 -10.19 -36.60 -4.87
CA PRO A 821 -9.50 -36.97 -6.10
C PRO A 821 -10.09 -36.32 -7.36
N LYS A 822 -9.24 -35.70 -8.18
CA LYS A 822 -9.58 -35.26 -9.55
C LYS A 822 -8.71 -35.99 -10.59
N ARG A 823 -9.35 -36.73 -11.49
CA ARG A 823 -8.66 -37.63 -12.46
C ARG A 823 -8.84 -37.24 -13.92
N HIS A 824 -9.70 -36.27 -14.22
CA HIS A 824 -10.09 -35.94 -15.59
C HIS A 824 -10.14 -34.42 -15.77
N LYS A 825 -10.03 -33.95 -17.02
CA LYS A 825 -10.12 -32.53 -17.37
C LYS A 825 -11.47 -31.91 -16.98
N TYR A 826 -12.56 -32.60 -17.31
CA TYR A 826 -13.91 -32.07 -17.12
C TYR A 826 -14.49 -32.51 -15.78
N ASP A 827 -15.20 -31.59 -15.14
CA ASP A 827 -15.85 -31.81 -13.85
C ASP A 827 -17.28 -32.29 -14.06
N LEU A 828 -17.59 -33.48 -13.54
CA LEU A 828 -18.96 -34.00 -13.46
C LEU A 828 -19.51 -33.73 -12.05
N PRO A 829 -20.82 -33.45 -11.89
CA PRO A 829 -21.39 -33.17 -10.57
C PRO A 829 -21.06 -34.24 -9.51
N TRP A 830 -21.10 -35.52 -9.88
CA TRP A 830 -20.79 -36.62 -8.97
C TRP A 830 -19.30 -36.70 -8.60
N THR A 831 -18.37 -36.33 -9.50
CA THR A 831 -16.92 -36.37 -9.21
C THR A 831 -16.55 -35.28 -8.23
N VAL A 832 -17.10 -34.08 -8.41
CA VAL A 832 -16.90 -32.95 -7.48
C VAL A 832 -17.46 -33.30 -6.10
N TRP A 833 -18.68 -33.82 -6.05
CA TRP A 833 -19.31 -34.23 -4.79
C TRP A 833 -18.54 -35.33 -4.06
N LYS A 834 -18.01 -36.32 -4.79
CA LYS A 834 -17.16 -37.37 -4.22
C LYS A 834 -15.86 -36.80 -3.64
N ALA A 835 -15.21 -35.86 -4.34
CA ALA A 835 -14.01 -35.20 -3.85
C ALA A 835 -14.31 -34.41 -2.56
N TYR A 836 -15.39 -33.64 -2.55
CA TYR A 836 -15.85 -32.91 -1.36
C TYR A 836 -16.07 -33.82 -0.15
N ILE A 837 -16.79 -34.94 -0.31
CA ILE A 837 -17.04 -35.88 0.78
C ILE A 837 -15.74 -36.51 1.29
N ASN A 838 -14.86 -36.93 0.37
CA ASN A 838 -13.59 -37.52 0.74
C ASN A 838 -12.73 -36.54 1.55
N THR A 839 -12.56 -35.31 1.08
CA THR A 839 -11.82 -34.28 1.81
C THR A 839 -12.45 -34.00 3.17
N THR A 840 -13.78 -33.89 3.23
CA THR A 840 -14.50 -33.67 4.51
C THR A 840 -14.27 -34.81 5.49
N LYS A 841 -14.26 -36.06 5.02
CA LYS A 841 -14.00 -37.23 5.85
C LYS A 841 -12.56 -37.20 6.39
N ASN A 842 -11.59 -36.99 5.52
CA ASN A 842 -10.17 -36.92 5.89
C ASN A 842 -9.92 -35.82 6.93
N MET A 843 -10.56 -34.65 6.79
CA MET A 843 -10.41 -33.56 7.76
C MET A 843 -10.95 -33.89 9.15
N LYS A 844 -12.03 -34.70 9.23
CA LYS A 844 -12.52 -35.22 10.51
C LYS A 844 -11.52 -36.18 11.16
N GLU A 845 -10.69 -36.85 10.37
CA GLU A 845 -9.60 -37.71 10.81
C GLU A 845 -8.29 -36.92 11.06
N GLY A 846 -8.31 -35.59 10.91
CA GLY A 846 -7.17 -34.71 11.17
C GLY A 846 -6.26 -34.46 9.96
N GLU A 847 -6.60 -35.02 8.81
CA GLU A 847 -5.88 -34.90 7.53
C GLU A 847 -6.47 -33.77 6.67
N TYR A 848 -5.72 -32.70 6.47
CA TYR A 848 -6.17 -31.52 5.71
C TYR A 848 -5.41 -31.40 4.39
N PRO A 849 -5.99 -30.76 3.35
CA PRO A 849 -5.26 -30.47 2.12
C PRO A 849 -3.98 -29.67 2.38
N ASP A 850 -2.91 -30.02 1.68
CA ASP A 850 -1.67 -29.26 1.72
C ASP A 850 -1.89 -27.82 1.21
N PRO A 851 -1.33 -26.80 1.89
CA PRO A 851 -1.41 -25.44 1.41
C PRO A 851 -0.43 -25.20 0.26
N HIS A 852 -0.85 -24.34 -0.66
CA HIS A 852 -0.07 -23.91 -1.82
C HIS A 852 -0.29 -22.41 -2.08
N PHE A 853 0.56 -21.79 -2.89
CA PHE A 853 0.54 -20.34 -3.15
C PHE A 853 0.46 -19.48 -1.87
N GLY A 854 -0.39 -18.43 -1.83
CA GLY A 854 -0.55 -17.54 -0.69
C GLY A 854 -0.88 -18.24 0.63
N TYR A 855 -1.63 -19.36 0.60
CA TYR A 855 -1.92 -20.15 1.80
C TYR A 855 -0.68 -20.81 2.41
N LEU A 856 0.26 -21.26 1.57
CA LEU A 856 1.52 -21.85 2.04
C LEU A 856 2.42 -20.77 2.63
N PHE A 857 2.53 -19.65 1.91
CA PHE A 857 3.31 -18.50 2.32
C PHE A 857 2.84 -17.99 3.69
N TYR A 858 1.53 -17.72 3.82
CA TYR A 858 0.94 -17.29 5.09
C TYR A 858 1.14 -18.28 6.22
N GLN A 859 0.91 -19.57 5.97
CA GLN A 859 1.15 -20.59 6.99
C GLN A 859 2.60 -20.57 7.48
N ASP A 860 3.56 -20.51 6.56
CA ASP A 860 4.97 -20.53 6.93
C ASP A 860 5.37 -19.23 7.65
N MET A 861 4.81 -18.08 7.28
CA MET A 861 5.00 -16.83 8.04
C MET A 861 4.44 -16.94 9.46
N CYS A 862 3.22 -17.47 9.63
CA CYS A 862 2.62 -17.69 10.95
C CYS A 862 3.44 -18.65 11.83
N LYS A 863 4.09 -19.66 11.25
CA LYS A 863 5.01 -20.53 12.00
C LYS A 863 6.23 -19.78 12.51
N GLU A 864 6.77 -18.88 11.71
CA GLU A 864 7.90 -18.04 12.11
C GLU A 864 7.49 -17.03 13.19
N LEU A 865 6.26 -16.48 13.11
CA LEU A 865 5.71 -15.62 14.16
C LEU A 865 5.55 -16.34 15.51
N LEU A 866 5.24 -17.65 15.50
CA LEU A 866 5.19 -18.50 16.71
C LEU A 866 6.56 -18.76 17.37
N GLU A 867 7.62 -18.31 16.73
CA GLU A 867 8.97 -18.31 17.30
C GLU A 867 9.34 -16.90 17.79
N ASN A 868 8.34 -16.04 18.05
CA ASN A 868 8.48 -14.64 18.47
C ASN A 868 9.39 -13.81 17.53
N LYS A 869 9.32 -14.06 16.22
CA LYS A 869 10.04 -13.28 15.21
C LYS A 869 9.23 -12.04 14.83
N THR A 870 9.92 -10.93 14.57
CA THR A 870 9.29 -9.73 13.97
C THR A 870 8.59 -10.10 12.66
N LEU A 871 7.52 -9.38 12.32
CA LEU A 871 6.70 -9.60 11.14
C LEU A 871 7.52 -9.61 9.84
N GLY A 872 8.45 -8.68 9.66
CA GLY A 872 9.31 -8.64 8.48
C GLY A 872 10.21 -9.87 8.37
N LEU A 873 10.82 -10.31 9.48
CA LEU A 873 11.67 -11.51 9.48
C LEU A 873 10.86 -12.77 9.17
N ALA A 874 9.69 -12.91 9.76
CA ALA A 874 8.77 -14.01 9.49
C ALA A 874 8.36 -14.04 8.00
N PHE A 875 8.02 -12.89 7.44
CA PHE A 875 7.65 -12.75 6.03
C PHE A 875 8.83 -13.09 5.08
N ARG A 876 10.03 -12.59 5.36
CA ARG A 876 11.26 -12.89 4.61
C ARG A 876 11.60 -14.39 4.65
N ASN A 877 11.50 -15.03 5.81
CA ASN A 877 11.80 -16.46 5.95
C ASN A 877 10.76 -17.31 5.19
N ALA A 878 9.48 -16.97 5.29
CA ALA A 878 8.42 -17.64 4.55
C ALA A 878 8.59 -17.48 3.03
N ARG A 879 8.95 -16.28 2.56
CA ARG A 879 9.28 -15.99 1.15
C ARG A 879 10.36 -16.94 0.63
N ASN A 880 11.48 -17.01 1.35
CA ASN A 880 12.63 -17.82 0.96
C ASN A 880 12.35 -19.33 1.01
N ALA A 881 11.43 -19.77 1.86
CA ALA A 881 11.02 -21.17 1.97
C ALA A 881 10.00 -21.59 0.89
N TYR A 882 9.29 -20.64 0.27
CA TYR A 882 8.14 -20.91 -0.59
C TYR A 882 8.48 -21.70 -1.86
N LEU A 883 9.35 -21.17 -2.73
CA LEU A 883 9.68 -21.82 -4.01
C LEU A 883 10.31 -23.21 -3.83
N PRO A 884 11.28 -23.42 -2.91
CA PRO A 884 11.81 -24.76 -2.63
C PRO A 884 10.74 -25.80 -2.27
N LYS A 885 9.69 -25.40 -1.54
CA LYS A 885 8.58 -26.28 -1.14
C LYS A 885 7.57 -26.48 -2.28
N ASP A 886 7.19 -25.41 -2.96
CA ASP A 886 6.02 -25.44 -3.83
C ASP A 886 6.36 -25.74 -5.30
N ALA A 887 7.55 -25.40 -5.80
CA ALA A 887 7.86 -25.42 -7.24
C ALA A 887 7.58 -26.76 -7.95
N ASN A 888 7.79 -27.88 -7.27
CA ASN A 888 7.58 -29.22 -7.83
C ASN A 888 6.15 -29.76 -7.69
N TRP A 889 5.31 -29.14 -6.86
CA TRP A 889 3.91 -29.52 -6.71
C TRP A 889 3.17 -29.39 -8.05
N THR A 890 2.26 -30.32 -8.36
CA THR A 890 1.51 -30.29 -9.61
C THR A 890 0.02 -30.14 -9.33
N LEU A 891 -0.65 -29.31 -10.13
CA LEU A 891 -2.06 -29.04 -9.98
C LEU A 891 -2.84 -29.10 -11.29
N TRP A 892 -4.13 -29.35 -11.18
CA TRP A 892 -5.07 -29.09 -12.27
C TRP A 892 -5.22 -27.58 -12.39
N TRP A 893 -4.36 -26.98 -13.21
CA TRP A 893 -4.36 -25.54 -13.36
C TRP A 893 -5.70 -25.07 -13.91
N ASN A 894 -6.33 -24.17 -13.16
CA ASN A 894 -7.50 -23.42 -13.57
C ASN A 894 -7.08 -21.96 -13.39
N PRO A 895 -6.56 -21.30 -14.44
CA PRO A 895 -6.04 -19.95 -14.29
C PRO A 895 -7.14 -19.03 -13.75
N PRO A 896 -6.79 -18.00 -12.96
CA PRO A 896 -7.69 -16.87 -12.79
C PRO A 896 -8.08 -16.36 -14.19
N LEU A 897 -9.37 -16.11 -14.39
CA LEU A 897 -9.94 -15.76 -15.68
C LEU A 897 -9.20 -14.56 -16.30
N PRO A 898 -8.80 -14.62 -17.58
CA PRO A 898 -8.26 -13.44 -18.25
C PRO A 898 -9.32 -12.32 -18.27
N GLN A 899 -8.93 -11.18 -17.71
CA GLN A 899 -9.51 -9.83 -17.86
C GLN A 899 -11.04 -9.64 -17.63
N LEU A 900 -11.36 -8.84 -16.60
CA LEU A 900 -12.63 -8.09 -16.44
C LEU A 900 -12.70 -6.97 -17.49
N LEU A 901 -12.84 -7.32 -18.76
CA LEU A 901 -13.09 -6.37 -19.84
C LEU A 901 -14.60 -6.31 -20.17
N PRO A 902 -15.10 -5.17 -20.67
CA PRO A 902 -16.43 -5.12 -21.27
C PRO A 902 -16.60 -6.21 -22.34
N LEU A 903 -17.81 -6.80 -22.42
CA LEU A 903 -18.16 -7.85 -23.39
C LEU A 903 -17.83 -7.50 -24.86
N SER A 904 -17.80 -6.20 -25.21
CA SER A 904 -17.37 -5.73 -26.54
C SER A 904 -15.94 -6.12 -26.87
N VAL A 905 -15.03 -6.13 -25.87
CA VAL A 905 -13.61 -6.42 -26.04
C VAL A 905 -13.33 -7.93 -25.90
N GLN A 906 -14.06 -8.65 -25.03
CA GLN A 906 -13.94 -10.10 -24.89
C GLN A 906 -14.31 -10.89 -26.15
N SER A 907 -15.23 -10.35 -26.98
CA SER A 907 -15.58 -10.97 -28.25
C SER A 907 -14.43 -10.97 -29.28
N MET A 908 -13.40 -10.14 -29.07
CA MET A 908 -12.27 -9.96 -29.99
C MET A 908 -10.95 -10.59 -29.50
N SER A 909 -10.83 -10.94 -28.21
CA SER A 909 -9.63 -11.60 -27.64
C SER A 909 -9.57 -13.13 -27.93
N HIS A 910 -9.86 -13.52 -29.17
CA HIS A 910 -9.82 -14.93 -29.61
C HIS A 910 -8.39 -15.53 -29.65
N SER A 911 -7.36 -14.71 -29.49
CA SER A 911 -5.94 -15.08 -29.62
C SER A 911 -5.39 -15.93 -28.47
N ASP A 912 -5.97 -15.89 -27.27
CA ASP A 912 -5.45 -16.64 -26.11
C ASP A 912 -6.05 -18.05 -25.94
N SER A 913 -7.09 -18.37 -26.71
CA SER A 913 -7.75 -19.69 -26.67
C SER A 913 -6.81 -20.86 -27.03
N GLY A 914 -5.74 -20.61 -27.80
CA GLY A 914 -4.72 -21.60 -28.14
C GLY A 914 -3.81 -21.98 -26.97
N LYS A 915 -3.42 -21.01 -26.12
CA LYS A 915 -2.50 -21.24 -24.98
C LYS A 915 -3.17 -22.05 -23.86
N PHE A 916 -4.46 -21.82 -23.61
CA PHE A 916 -5.23 -22.58 -22.60
C PHE A 916 -5.64 -23.98 -23.05
N GLN A 917 -5.65 -24.24 -24.37
CA GLN A 917 -5.91 -25.57 -24.93
C GLN A 917 -4.75 -26.55 -24.73
N GLU A 918 -3.49 -26.10 -24.73
CA GLU A 918 -2.33 -26.98 -24.44
C GLU A 918 -2.28 -27.48 -22.98
N MET A 919 -2.86 -26.71 -22.04
CA MET A 919 -2.89 -27.05 -20.61
C MET A 919 -3.99 -28.06 -20.23
N ALA A 920 -4.67 -28.65 -21.21
CA ALA A 920 -5.82 -29.52 -21.02
C ALA A 920 -5.44 -31.00 -20.86
N GLY A 921 -5.60 -31.57 -19.64
CA GLY A 921 -5.72 -33.03 -19.46
C GLY A 921 -4.79 -33.70 -18.46
N LYS A 922 -3.83 -32.98 -17.86
CA LYS A 922 -2.94 -33.50 -16.81
C LYS A 922 -2.58 -32.42 -15.79
N LYS A 923 -2.12 -32.84 -14.62
CA LYS A 923 -1.53 -31.92 -13.64
C LYS A 923 -0.23 -31.32 -14.18
N MET A 924 0.02 -30.05 -13.88
CA MET A 924 1.21 -29.31 -14.30
C MET A 924 1.84 -28.59 -13.11
N ARG A 925 3.15 -28.32 -13.17
CA ARG A 925 3.86 -27.62 -12.09
C ARG A 925 3.49 -26.15 -11.93
N MET A 926 3.14 -25.49 -13.04
CA MET A 926 2.84 -24.05 -13.09
C MET A 926 3.92 -23.16 -12.46
N LEU A 927 5.19 -23.43 -12.79
CA LEU A 927 6.33 -22.74 -12.19
C LEU A 927 6.25 -21.21 -12.31
N LYS A 928 5.83 -20.71 -13.47
CA LYS A 928 5.62 -19.28 -13.74
C LYS A 928 4.63 -18.62 -12.75
N ALA A 929 3.52 -19.30 -12.45
CA ALA A 929 2.55 -18.83 -11.46
C ALA A 929 3.14 -18.77 -10.05
N LYS A 930 3.98 -19.75 -9.70
CA LYS A 930 4.64 -19.78 -8.39
C LYS A 930 5.66 -18.67 -8.24
N TYR A 931 6.42 -18.33 -9.28
CA TYR A 931 7.29 -17.16 -9.23
C TYR A 931 6.52 -15.86 -9.04
N ILE A 932 5.33 -15.72 -9.65
CA ILE A 932 4.46 -14.56 -9.39
C ILE A 932 4.11 -14.49 -7.91
N THR A 933 3.73 -15.60 -7.27
CA THR A 933 3.43 -15.62 -5.83
C THR A 933 4.63 -15.29 -4.93
N PHE A 934 5.84 -15.66 -5.34
CA PHE A 934 7.03 -15.21 -4.63
C PHE A 934 7.19 -13.67 -4.70
N GLN A 935 6.89 -13.08 -5.85
CA GLN A 935 7.13 -11.66 -6.16
C GLN A 935 6.01 -10.72 -5.70
N GLU A 936 4.75 -11.18 -5.66
CA GLU A 936 3.58 -10.31 -5.62
C GLU A 936 3.26 -9.64 -4.29
N TYR A 937 3.60 -10.27 -3.16
CA TYR A 937 3.24 -9.72 -1.85
C TYR A 937 4.24 -8.65 -1.40
N ALA A 938 3.75 -7.57 -0.83
CA ALA A 938 4.56 -6.59 -0.10
C ALA A 938 4.06 -6.48 1.35
N LEU A 939 4.99 -6.20 2.26
CA LEU A 939 4.67 -5.86 3.65
C LEU A 939 4.53 -4.33 3.75
N TYR A 940 3.32 -3.86 4.00
CA TYR A 940 2.97 -2.47 4.26
C TYR A 940 2.89 -2.23 5.77
N GLY A 941 3.95 -1.71 6.35
CA GLY A 941 4.14 -1.54 7.79
C GLY A 941 5.63 -1.58 8.15
N ASP A 942 5.92 -1.32 9.43
CA ASP A 942 7.29 -1.41 9.93
C ASP A 942 7.74 -2.89 9.94
N PRO A 943 8.82 -3.24 9.23
CA PRO A 943 9.30 -4.62 9.21
C PRO A 943 9.76 -5.12 10.59
N ALA A 944 10.11 -4.23 11.52
CA ALA A 944 10.51 -4.57 12.88
C ALA A 944 9.34 -4.71 13.86
N LEU A 945 8.08 -4.49 13.43
CA LEU A 945 6.91 -4.75 14.26
C LEU A 945 6.91 -6.21 14.71
N ASN A 946 6.75 -6.42 16.01
CA ASN A 946 6.46 -7.74 16.58
C ASN A 946 4.98 -7.80 16.98
N PRO A 947 4.09 -8.38 16.15
CA PRO A 947 2.67 -8.42 16.43
C PRO A 947 2.39 -9.37 17.60
N TYR A 948 1.37 -9.05 18.39
CA TYR A 948 0.97 -9.90 19.51
C TYR A 948 0.45 -11.26 19.02
N VAL A 949 0.99 -12.33 19.59
CA VAL A 949 0.56 -13.72 19.43
C VAL A 949 0.23 -14.31 20.81
N PRO A 950 -0.95 -14.92 21.01
CA PRO A 950 -1.33 -15.51 22.29
C PRO A 950 -0.32 -16.55 22.79
N GLY A 951 0.03 -16.46 24.07
CA GLY A 951 0.93 -17.42 24.73
C GLY A 951 2.42 -17.12 24.59
N GLU A 952 2.81 -16.11 23.81
CA GLU A 952 4.18 -15.60 23.79
C GLU A 952 4.38 -14.49 24.84
N THR A 953 5.47 -14.57 25.60
CA THR A 953 5.97 -13.42 26.36
C THR A 953 6.67 -12.47 25.39
N ASN A 954 5.99 -11.39 24.99
CA ASN A 954 6.61 -10.32 24.20
C ASN A 954 7.91 -9.86 24.89
N GLN A 955 9.05 -10.04 24.23
CA GLN A 955 10.30 -9.40 24.66
C GLN A 955 10.22 -7.91 24.32
N ILE A 956 10.38 -7.07 25.34
CA ILE A 956 10.44 -5.61 25.22
C ILE A 956 11.79 -5.26 24.57
N TYR A 957 11.78 -4.54 23.45
CA TYR A 957 12.96 -4.09 22.68
C TYR A 957 13.41 -2.66 23.02
#